data_AF-A0A0M2K363-F1
#
_entry.id   AF-A0A0M2K363-F1
#
_cell.length_a   1.000
_cell.length_b   1.000
_cell.length_c   1.000
_cell.angle_alpha   90.00
_cell.angle_beta   90.00
_cell.angle_gamma   90.00
#
_symmetry.space_group_name_H-M   'P 1'
#
loop_
_entity.id
_entity.type
_entity.pdbx_description
1 polymer ?
#
loop_
_entity_poly.entity_id
_entity_poly.type
_entity_poly.pdbx_seq_one_letter_code
_entity_poly.pdbx_strand_id
1 'polypeptide(L)'
;MSAVEALAPSTTSDYLGLTVEQRYDVVSQRFPSWLLTEPIEFPPHHETYGWACRIEGCGGCLSPTETRLICISHAQEYRCLQDSVGLDEFVRNAEPVTSARSGWALSRRPDCVICGNNREAWKSGYCKHHGDLLAKARRRTGPQKRARDEWVSEARWRQLQRPMPAYDPCSVPRCVHDSVRNAHVDAQDQRLCDGHIQQWDDWLTADSAASTRHGWDGFMAFVATRESVSAPSSRGLLSLAALPYGLQNEIRYALHRHANNARRTVWRPAELQKVIDTLAASEVTSLCDSRIDDLAERYVGKRGRRIWLDLPAAARSLIVTEGIAKAAGWFDPIVVGSSPFAGTTAGENRRRVWDLTGVSQGWLRDVLWEFLRDEALKPAGKRPSVGTVRNRIAGIALLSQILWQNRNDHGDDPTRLGRADAKAFKDTWDLWFRDQIPIPRLIKHKGRGTNTLTDLTRHTYTVSMRTVLRRSHEKRRTPPGLDSFILGLPRYPQPVNRPRPRPLSQADFQLLISADSIAALESLDSNDVGIADIWLTQVFQGGRISETLKLRLGCVGLVGRAQPYIWRDISKVNVVDWGMPCYLPVYERLLRRQELTRAKLRARYAKELAALDGRGRAQLEASWDRDKPLFPAAISNPDLAFEVSQTGFRNPWTQWFESLGLKWITTHQTRSTLAMSLLDNGAPPALVRQVLGHFSEEALAHYARYNDATVKRHLQQVWAAGPGMDKPGTVLLRPDEINADDSAAAAARIDLTIVPVEHGLCRYGPVVGGTQCPWQKNCTDGPDGPCEHFVLTGADLAYWERKRDRDYHFAERAPSDETRDYILSRWHPWEPVLTGLREALDELGLLEEAEKLDLRAPVHDYFDPLFSAGFTVSQLIQPVNGDMTALPPQV
;
A
#
# COMPACT_ATOMS: atom_id res chain seq x y z
N MET A 1 14.07 -9.92 50.38
CA MET A 1 12.96 -9.13 49.80
C MET A 1 13.44 -7.69 49.76
N SER A 2 14.04 -7.29 48.63
CA SER A 2 14.73 -6.00 48.46
C SER A 2 13.84 -5.06 47.66
N ALA A 3 13.99 -3.75 47.91
CA ALA A 3 13.13 -2.61 47.53
C ALA A 3 12.93 -2.34 46.01
N VAL A 4 13.02 -3.37 45.16
CA VAL A 4 12.94 -3.28 43.68
C VAL A 4 11.53 -3.56 43.14
N GLU A 5 10.61 -4.11 43.95
CA GLU A 5 9.24 -4.44 43.51
C GLU A 5 8.29 -3.23 43.41
N ALA A 6 8.72 -2.00 43.73
CA ALA A 6 7.83 -0.84 43.86
C ALA A 6 7.77 0.14 42.66
N LEU A 7 8.41 -0.17 41.53
CA LEU A 7 8.47 0.74 40.36
C LEU A 7 7.98 0.10 39.07
N ALA A 8 6.83 -0.58 39.10
CA ALA A 8 6.08 -0.82 37.86
C ALA A 8 5.25 0.44 37.57
N PRO A 9 5.65 1.31 36.60
CA PRO A 9 4.90 2.53 36.31
C PRO A 9 3.47 2.18 35.90
N SER A 10 2.50 2.75 36.61
CA SER A 10 1.06 2.55 36.38
C SER A 10 0.55 3.22 35.11
N THR A 11 1.22 4.28 34.66
CA THR A 11 0.86 5.03 33.45
C THR A 11 2.07 5.30 32.55
N THR A 12 1.82 5.57 31.26
CA THR A 12 2.87 5.99 30.29
C THR A 12 3.60 7.26 30.74
N SER A 13 2.91 8.14 31.49
CA SER A 13 3.48 9.37 32.04
C SER A 13 4.49 9.05 33.14
N ASP A 14 4.19 8.08 34.01
CA ASP A 14 5.08 7.66 35.10
C ASP A 14 6.38 7.04 34.54
N TYR A 15 6.27 6.27 33.45
CA TYR A 15 7.43 5.68 32.76
C TYR A 15 8.36 6.76 32.15
N LEU A 16 7.79 7.82 31.56
CA LEU A 16 8.57 8.92 30.98
C LEU A 16 9.19 9.83 32.05
N GLY A 17 8.78 9.75 33.32
CA GLY A 17 9.42 10.46 34.43
C GLY A 17 10.71 9.81 34.96
N LEU A 18 10.97 8.55 34.59
CA LEU A 18 12.13 7.77 35.05
C LEU A 18 13.42 8.15 34.33
N THR A 19 14.57 7.93 35.00
CA THR A 19 15.92 7.99 34.37
C THR A 19 16.09 6.93 33.29
N VAL A 20 17.08 7.09 32.41
CA VAL A 20 17.34 6.15 31.31
C VAL A 20 17.62 4.74 31.85
N GLU A 21 18.38 4.64 32.94
CA GLU A 21 18.72 3.41 33.63
C GLU A 21 17.48 2.74 34.22
N GLN A 22 16.65 3.50 34.96
CA GLN A 22 15.40 2.97 35.52
C GLN A 22 14.42 2.48 34.44
N ARG A 23 14.32 3.21 33.32
CA ARG A 23 13.51 2.78 32.18
C ARG A 23 14.03 1.47 31.58
N TYR A 24 15.35 1.33 31.48
CA TYR A 24 15.98 0.11 30.99
C TYR A 24 15.70 -1.06 31.93
N ASP A 25 15.84 -0.88 33.24
CA ASP A 25 15.58 -1.92 34.24
C ASP A 25 14.13 -2.43 34.17
N VAL A 26 13.17 -1.52 34.02
CA VAL A 26 11.74 -1.89 33.86
C VAL A 26 11.51 -2.70 32.58
N VAL A 27 12.11 -2.29 31.46
CA VAL A 27 11.84 -2.94 30.16
C VAL A 27 12.66 -4.21 29.96
N SER A 28 13.87 -4.30 30.52
CA SER A 28 14.76 -5.45 30.41
C SER A 28 14.20 -6.70 31.08
N GLN A 29 13.31 -6.56 32.06
CA GLN A 29 12.53 -7.66 32.65
C GLN A 29 11.70 -8.45 31.62
N ARG A 30 11.37 -7.83 30.47
CA ARG A 30 10.62 -8.48 29.39
C ARG A 30 11.53 -9.06 28.30
N PHE A 31 12.85 -8.90 28.42
CA PHE A 31 13.77 -9.39 27.40
C PHE A 31 13.88 -10.91 27.46
N PRO A 32 14.02 -11.57 26.31
CA PRO A 32 14.36 -12.98 26.30
C PRO A 32 15.76 -13.20 26.87
N SER A 33 15.99 -14.34 27.52
CA SER A 33 17.26 -14.64 28.22
C SER A 33 18.50 -14.51 27.33
N TRP A 34 18.41 -14.92 26.07
CA TRP A 34 19.51 -14.81 25.10
C TRP A 34 19.94 -13.37 24.79
N LEU A 35 19.08 -12.37 25.02
CA LEU A 35 19.39 -10.96 24.81
C LEU A 35 20.12 -10.35 26.02
N LEU A 36 20.13 -11.04 27.17
CA LEU A 36 20.78 -10.59 28.39
C LEU A 36 22.20 -11.15 28.55
N THR A 37 22.61 -12.12 27.74
CA THR A 37 23.95 -12.71 27.78
C THR A 37 25.00 -11.80 27.11
N GLU A 38 26.27 -12.00 27.49
CA GLU A 38 27.43 -11.42 26.81
C GLU A 38 28.44 -12.54 26.52
N PRO A 39 28.72 -12.86 25.24
CA PRO A 39 28.07 -12.33 24.04
C PRO A 39 26.57 -12.68 23.95
N ILE A 40 25.81 -11.88 23.19
CA ILE A 40 24.42 -12.18 22.84
C ILE A 40 24.39 -13.38 21.91
N GLU A 41 23.59 -14.39 22.22
CA GLU A 41 23.47 -15.62 21.42
C GLU A 41 22.16 -15.67 20.66
N PHE A 42 22.15 -15.21 19.40
CA PHE A 42 20.91 -15.22 18.60
C PHE A 42 20.49 -16.65 18.23
N PRO A 43 19.19 -16.99 18.37
CA PRO A 43 18.69 -18.28 17.90
C PRO A 43 18.96 -18.49 16.39
N PRO A 44 19.39 -19.69 15.95
CA PRO A 44 19.82 -19.96 14.57
C PRO A 44 18.83 -19.52 13.49
N HIS A 45 17.54 -19.74 13.74
CA HIS A 45 16.44 -19.42 12.84
C HIS A 45 15.51 -18.34 13.41
N HIS A 46 16.06 -17.42 14.22
CA HIS A 46 15.29 -16.27 14.70
C HIS A 46 14.74 -15.47 13.51
N GLU A 47 13.49 -15.02 13.60
CA GLU A 47 12.79 -14.38 12.47
C GLU A 47 13.46 -13.07 12.02
N THR A 48 14.08 -12.36 12.97
CA THR A 48 14.72 -11.06 12.73
C THR A 48 16.25 -11.16 12.65
N TYR A 49 16.84 -12.11 13.37
CA TYR A 49 18.29 -12.19 13.63
C TYR A 49 18.89 -13.54 13.23
N GLY A 50 18.13 -14.38 12.54
CA GLY A 50 18.57 -15.71 12.12
C GLY A 50 19.84 -15.64 11.28
N TRP A 51 20.68 -16.65 11.43
CA TRP A 51 22.01 -16.69 10.84
C TRP A 51 22.35 -18.05 10.23
N ALA A 52 21.60 -19.11 10.56
CA ALA A 52 21.79 -20.45 10.04
C ALA A 52 20.84 -20.77 8.88
N CYS A 53 21.34 -21.56 7.93
CA CYS A 53 20.53 -22.12 6.85
C CYS A 53 19.54 -23.15 7.39
N ARG A 54 18.31 -23.19 6.85
CA ARG A 54 17.26 -24.17 7.21
C ARG A 54 17.59 -25.60 6.84
N ILE A 55 18.54 -25.82 5.92
CA ILE A 55 18.98 -27.16 5.51
C ILE A 55 19.85 -27.73 6.61
N GLU A 56 19.48 -28.92 7.09
CA GLU A 56 20.14 -29.57 8.21
C GLU A 56 21.62 -29.84 7.91
N GLY A 57 22.51 -29.52 8.86
CA GLY A 57 23.96 -29.65 8.68
C GLY A 57 24.60 -28.63 7.71
N CYS A 58 23.83 -27.69 7.14
CA CYS A 58 24.38 -26.72 6.19
C CYS A 58 25.26 -25.66 6.88
N GLY A 59 26.53 -25.58 6.47
CA GLY A 59 27.48 -24.56 6.89
C GLY A 59 27.41 -23.26 6.10
N GLY A 60 26.63 -23.20 5.02
CA GLY A 60 26.53 -22.05 4.13
C GLY A 60 26.10 -20.75 4.83
N CYS A 61 26.60 -19.60 4.36
CA CYS A 61 26.25 -18.29 4.91
C CYS A 61 24.98 -17.71 4.26
N LEU A 62 24.15 -17.06 5.07
CA LEU A 62 22.97 -16.34 4.58
C LEU A 62 23.37 -15.01 3.95
N SER A 63 22.68 -14.61 2.89
CA SER A 63 22.75 -13.22 2.41
C SER A 63 22.12 -12.28 3.45
N PRO A 64 22.62 -11.03 3.58
CA PRO A 64 22.03 -10.02 4.46
C PRO A 64 20.54 -9.75 4.22
N THR A 65 20.03 -10.04 3.02
CA THR A 65 18.63 -9.78 2.62
C THR A 65 17.78 -11.03 2.50
N GLU A 66 18.33 -12.22 2.74
CA GLU A 66 17.63 -13.49 2.46
C GLU A 66 16.61 -13.84 3.56
N THR A 67 15.33 -13.57 3.31
CA THR A 67 14.27 -13.78 4.29
C THR A 67 13.88 -15.26 4.47
N ARG A 68 14.21 -16.13 3.49
CA ARG A 68 13.86 -17.56 3.53
C ARG A 68 14.78 -18.41 4.41
N LEU A 69 15.84 -17.81 4.97
CA LEU A 69 16.86 -18.49 5.77
C LEU A 69 17.53 -19.66 5.04
N ILE A 70 17.80 -19.51 3.75
CA ILE A 70 18.63 -20.43 2.95
C ILE A 70 19.96 -19.77 2.59
N CYS A 71 21.05 -20.53 2.50
CA CYS A 71 22.36 -19.95 2.21
C CYS A 71 22.43 -19.40 0.78
N ILE A 72 23.47 -18.61 0.46
CA ILE A 72 23.63 -18.00 -0.87
C ILE A 72 23.63 -19.06 -1.98
N SER A 73 24.31 -20.19 -1.79
CA SER A 73 24.35 -21.29 -2.76
C SER A 73 22.96 -21.90 -2.97
N HIS A 74 22.28 -22.26 -1.88
CA HIS A 74 20.92 -22.79 -1.93
C HIS A 74 19.91 -21.79 -2.48
N ALA A 75 20.09 -20.49 -2.27
CA ALA A 75 19.25 -19.45 -2.86
C ALA A 75 19.42 -19.36 -4.38
N GLN A 76 20.61 -19.70 -4.92
CA GLN A 76 20.85 -19.78 -6.36
C GLN A 76 20.25 -21.06 -6.94
N GLU A 77 20.48 -22.21 -6.30
CA GLU A 77 19.89 -23.49 -6.70
C GLU A 77 18.36 -23.41 -6.71
N TYR A 78 17.77 -22.91 -5.61
CA TYR A 78 16.32 -22.77 -5.51
C TYR A 78 15.76 -21.83 -6.57
N ARG A 79 16.47 -20.75 -6.95
CA ARG A 79 16.01 -19.84 -8.00
C ARG A 79 15.84 -20.53 -9.36
N CYS A 80 16.66 -21.54 -9.65
CA CYS A 80 16.55 -22.33 -10.87
C CYS A 80 15.40 -23.35 -10.83
N LEU A 81 14.91 -23.70 -9.64
CA LEU A 81 13.90 -24.73 -9.41
C LEU A 81 12.56 -24.18 -8.89
N GLN A 82 12.48 -22.89 -8.59
CA GLN A 82 11.34 -22.28 -7.89
C GLN A 82 10.02 -22.39 -8.66
N ASP A 83 10.07 -22.56 -9.99
CA ASP A 83 8.90 -22.71 -10.84
C ASP A 83 8.30 -24.12 -10.78
N SER A 84 9.08 -25.12 -10.34
CA SER A 84 8.66 -26.53 -10.28
C SER A 84 8.64 -27.11 -8.87
N VAL A 85 9.40 -26.54 -7.92
CA VAL A 85 9.57 -27.07 -6.56
C VAL A 85 9.28 -25.98 -5.53
N GLY A 86 8.42 -26.30 -4.56
CA GLY A 86 8.14 -25.43 -3.42
C GLY A 86 9.35 -25.30 -2.48
N LEU A 87 9.50 -24.16 -1.80
CA LEU A 87 10.65 -23.91 -0.92
C LEU A 87 10.84 -24.99 0.16
N ASP A 88 9.76 -25.44 0.80
CA ASP A 88 9.85 -26.44 1.86
C ASP A 88 10.19 -27.84 1.33
N GLU A 89 9.78 -28.15 0.10
CA GLU A 89 10.19 -29.38 -0.59
C GLU A 89 11.67 -29.33 -0.95
N PHE A 90 12.14 -28.19 -1.48
CA PHE A 90 13.55 -27.97 -1.75
C PHE A 90 14.40 -28.12 -0.48
N VAL A 91 14.00 -27.48 0.63
CA VAL A 91 14.74 -27.54 1.90
C VAL A 91 14.84 -28.97 2.45
N ARG A 92 13.84 -29.83 2.25
CA ARG A 92 13.88 -31.23 2.68
C ARG A 92 14.83 -32.10 1.87
N ASN A 93 15.02 -31.78 0.58
CA ASN A 93 15.73 -32.63 -0.37
C ASN A 93 17.14 -32.12 -0.72
N ALA A 94 17.45 -30.85 -0.42
CA ALA A 94 18.72 -30.25 -0.77
C ALA A 94 19.86 -30.74 0.13
N GLU A 95 21.02 -31.03 -0.47
CA GLU A 95 22.22 -31.43 0.25
C GLU A 95 22.89 -30.24 0.96
N PRO A 96 23.48 -30.44 2.16
CA PRO A 96 24.15 -29.38 2.89
C PRO A 96 25.43 -28.92 2.20
N VAL A 97 25.66 -27.60 2.21
CA VAL A 97 26.89 -27.01 1.71
C VAL A 97 27.87 -26.81 2.86
N THR A 98 29.12 -27.26 2.69
CA THR A 98 30.21 -26.95 3.61
C THR A 98 30.64 -25.49 3.47
N SER A 99 30.88 -24.81 4.60
CA SER A 99 31.29 -23.40 4.56
C SER A 99 32.70 -23.26 3.98
N ALA A 100 32.82 -22.59 2.83
CA ALA A 100 34.13 -22.26 2.26
C ALA A 100 34.83 -21.10 2.99
N ARG A 101 34.11 -20.34 3.84
CA ARG A 101 34.61 -19.10 4.46
C ARG A 101 34.74 -19.17 5.98
N SER A 102 33.86 -19.91 6.65
CA SER A 102 33.79 -19.94 8.11
C SER A 102 34.17 -21.31 8.65
N GLY A 103 35.04 -21.34 9.66
CA GLY A 103 35.49 -22.56 10.33
C GLY A 103 36.33 -23.51 9.47
N TRP A 104 36.69 -23.13 8.23
CA TRP A 104 37.52 -23.98 7.37
C TRP A 104 38.86 -24.27 8.02
N ALA A 105 39.44 -23.31 8.75
CA ALA A 105 40.72 -23.50 9.43
C ALA A 105 40.66 -24.43 10.64
N LEU A 106 39.46 -24.82 11.10
CA LEU A 106 39.26 -25.73 12.23
C LEU A 106 39.14 -27.20 11.78
N SER A 107 38.99 -27.46 10.48
CA SER A 107 38.81 -28.80 9.93
C SER A 107 39.96 -29.12 8.98
N ARG A 108 40.77 -30.12 9.35
CA ARG A 108 41.92 -30.54 8.55
C ARG A 108 41.44 -31.18 7.24
N ARG A 109 42.13 -30.90 6.14
CA ARG A 109 41.81 -31.53 4.85
C ARG A 109 42.11 -33.03 4.90
N PRO A 110 41.49 -33.85 4.02
CA PRO A 110 41.84 -35.27 3.92
C PRO A 110 43.33 -35.46 3.70
N ASP A 111 43.86 -36.58 4.15
CA ASP A 111 45.28 -36.89 3.98
C ASP A 111 45.66 -37.14 2.52
N CYS A 112 46.89 -36.78 2.18
CA CYS A 112 47.45 -37.13 0.89
C CYS A 112 47.57 -38.65 0.77
N VAL A 113 47.07 -39.20 -0.33
CA VAL A 113 47.09 -40.64 -0.63
C VAL A 113 48.50 -41.27 -0.54
N ILE A 114 49.57 -40.49 -0.73
CA ILE A 114 50.97 -40.96 -0.66
C ILE A 114 51.62 -40.63 0.70
N CYS A 115 51.37 -39.45 1.26
CA CYS A 115 52.02 -39.01 2.51
C CYS A 115 51.31 -39.50 3.78
N GLY A 116 50.05 -39.92 3.69
CA GLY A 116 49.20 -40.15 4.86
C GLY A 116 49.09 -38.89 5.72
N ASN A 117 49.01 -39.09 7.04
CA ASN A 117 48.82 -38.04 8.04
C ASN A 117 49.88 -36.93 8.01
N ASN A 118 51.05 -37.18 7.40
CA ASN A 118 52.12 -36.20 7.30
C ASN A 118 51.70 -34.95 6.52
N ARG A 119 50.85 -35.08 5.48
CA ARG A 119 50.49 -33.94 4.64
C ARG A 119 49.04 -33.97 4.17
N GLU A 120 48.39 -32.81 4.26
CA GLU A 120 47.07 -32.57 3.72
C GLU A 120 47.02 -32.70 2.19
N ALA A 121 45.93 -33.28 1.69
CA ALA A 121 45.56 -33.27 0.30
C ALA A 121 45.03 -31.89 -0.11
N TRP A 122 45.40 -31.47 -1.32
CA TRP A 122 44.99 -30.20 -1.89
C TRP A 122 43.89 -30.37 -2.94
N LYS A 123 44.27 -30.87 -4.13
CA LYS A 123 43.38 -31.16 -5.27
C LYS A 123 43.71 -32.58 -5.73
N SER A 124 42.71 -33.33 -6.18
CA SER A 124 42.88 -34.72 -6.66
C SER A 124 43.42 -35.73 -5.64
N GLY A 125 43.28 -35.48 -4.33
CA GLY A 125 43.71 -36.41 -3.28
C GLY A 125 45.21 -36.40 -2.94
N TYR A 126 45.99 -35.46 -3.48
CA TYR A 126 47.43 -35.35 -3.24
C TYR A 126 47.82 -34.04 -2.58
N CYS A 127 48.92 -34.04 -1.82
CA CYS A 127 49.53 -32.82 -1.31
C CYS A 127 50.04 -31.95 -2.47
N LYS A 128 50.27 -30.65 -2.24
CA LYS A 128 50.71 -29.69 -3.27
C LYS A 128 51.93 -30.18 -4.07
N HIS A 129 52.93 -30.73 -3.37
CA HIS A 129 54.15 -31.27 -4.01
C HIS A 129 53.86 -32.46 -4.95
N HIS A 130 53.09 -33.44 -4.48
CA HIS A 130 52.71 -34.59 -5.31
C HIS A 130 51.75 -34.21 -6.43
N GLY A 131 50.87 -33.23 -6.22
CA GLY A 131 50.03 -32.65 -7.27
C GLY A 131 50.85 -31.98 -8.38
N ASP A 132 51.89 -31.22 -8.02
CA ASP A 132 52.80 -30.61 -9.00
C ASP A 132 53.62 -31.66 -9.75
N LEU A 133 54.08 -32.72 -9.07
CA LEU A 133 54.76 -33.86 -9.69
C LEU A 133 53.84 -34.62 -10.65
N LEU A 134 52.58 -34.82 -10.27
CA LEU A 134 51.55 -35.44 -11.11
C LEU A 134 51.29 -34.58 -12.36
N ALA A 135 51.13 -33.27 -12.18
CA ALA A 135 50.92 -32.33 -13.28
C ALA A 135 52.15 -32.21 -14.20
N LYS A 136 53.37 -32.36 -13.67
CA LYS A 136 54.61 -32.44 -14.46
C LYS A 136 54.70 -33.76 -15.23
N ALA A 137 54.36 -34.88 -14.60
CA ALA A 137 54.35 -36.19 -15.25
C ALA A 137 53.35 -36.25 -16.42
N ARG A 138 52.14 -35.69 -16.24
CA ARG A 138 51.14 -35.57 -17.31
C ARG A 138 51.57 -34.67 -18.49
N ARG A 139 52.46 -33.69 -18.25
CA ARG A 139 52.92 -32.72 -19.26
C ARG A 139 54.21 -33.13 -20.00
N ARG A 140 54.94 -34.13 -19.52
CA ARG A 140 56.19 -34.59 -20.14
C ARG A 140 55.91 -35.65 -21.20
N THR A 141 55.61 -35.21 -22.42
CA THR A 141 55.45 -36.05 -23.63
C THR A 141 56.64 -35.93 -24.61
N GLY A 142 57.79 -35.41 -24.17
CA GLY A 142 58.97 -35.14 -25.03
C GLY A 142 60.25 -35.93 -24.69
N PRO A 143 61.33 -35.82 -25.50
CA PRO A 143 62.45 -36.78 -25.57
C PRO A 143 63.43 -36.80 -24.39
N GLN A 144 63.30 -35.92 -23.40
CA GLN A 144 64.15 -35.91 -22.20
C GLN A 144 63.61 -36.90 -21.16
N LYS A 145 63.82 -38.20 -21.39
CA LYS A 145 63.31 -39.32 -20.57
C LYS A 145 64.26 -39.69 -19.41
N ARG A 146 63.73 -39.83 -18.19
CA ARG A 146 64.26 -40.78 -17.17
C ARG A 146 63.24 -41.91 -17.00
N ALA A 147 63.67 -43.12 -16.63
CA ALA A 147 62.79 -44.30 -16.52
C ALA A 147 61.60 -44.16 -15.54
N ARG A 148 61.61 -43.16 -14.65
CA ARG A 148 60.49 -42.82 -13.74
C ARG A 148 59.43 -41.88 -14.35
N ASP A 149 59.68 -41.36 -15.55
CA ASP A 149 58.90 -40.29 -16.18
C ASP A 149 57.99 -40.81 -17.32
N GLU A 150 57.88 -42.13 -17.52
CA GLU A 150 56.90 -42.68 -18.47
C GLU A 150 55.50 -42.68 -17.83
N TRP A 151 54.66 -41.75 -18.25
CA TRP A 151 53.28 -41.66 -17.81
C TRP A 151 52.46 -42.80 -18.42
N VAL A 152 52.35 -43.92 -17.70
CA VAL A 152 51.53 -45.08 -18.10
C VAL A 152 50.13 -45.00 -17.49
N SER A 153 50.05 -44.82 -16.17
CA SER A 153 48.80 -44.65 -15.43
C SER A 153 49.07 -43.97 -14.09
N GLU A 154 48.03 -43.37 -13.51
CA GLU A 154 48.14 -42.74 -12.19
C GLU A 154 48.54 -43.75 -11.10
N ALA A 155 48.05 -44.99 -11.19
CA ALA A 155 48.42 -46.08 -10.28
C ALA A 155 49.92 -46.43 -10.34
N ARG A 156 50.49 -46.48 -11.55
CA ARG A 156 51.93 -46.76 -11.73
C ARG A 156 52.80 -45.60 -11.24
N TRP A 157 52.37 -44.36 -11.49
CA TRP A 157 53.06 -43.17 -10.98
C TRP A 157 53.07 -43.13 -9.45
N ARG A 158 51.94 -43.47 -8.79
CA ARG A 158 51.84 -43.55 -7.32
C ARG A 158 52.89 -44.49 -6.71
N GLN A 159 53.11 -45.67 -7.30
CA GLN A 159 54.09 -46.65 -6.83
C GLN A 159 55.54 -46.12 -6.83
N LEU A 160 55.83 -45.12 -7.65
CA LEU A 160 57.17 -44.54 -7.78
C LEU A 160 57.40 -43.34 -6.84
N GLN A 161 56.36 -42.87 -6.14
CA GLN A 161 56.46 -41.74 -5.23
C GLN A 161 56.83 -42.18 -3.82
N ARG A 162 57.53 -41.31 -3.09
CA ARG A 162 57.84 -41.50 -1.66
C ARG A 162 57.04 -40.52 -0.79
N PRO A 163 56.66 -40.91 0.44
CA PRO A 163 56.07 -40.00 1.41
C PRO A 163 57.02 -38.85 1.73
N MET A 164 56.48 -37.65 1.89
CA MET A 164 57.24 -36.47 2.30
C MET A 164 57.09 -36.23 3.82
N PRO A 165 58.06 -35.57 4.48
CA PRO A 165 57.98 -35.27 5.92
C PRO A 165 56.83 -34.33 6.23
N ALA A 166 56.33 -34.34 7.47
CA ALA A 166 55.23 -33.50 7.91
C ALA A 166 55.57 -32.00 7.80
N TYR A 167 54.54 -31.17 7.60
CA TYR A 167 54.66 -29.73 7.75
C TYR A 167 54.37 -29.31 9.20
N ASP A 168 54.98 -28.21 9.63
CA ASP A 168 54.59 -27.55 10.87
C ASP A 168 53.17 -26.99 10.73
N PRO A 169 52.39 -26.87 11.84
CA PRO A 169 51.08 -26.25 11.80
C PRO A 169 51.16 -24.78 11.43
N CYS A 170 50.08 -24.25 10.86
CA CYS A 170 49.95 -22.82 10.56
C CYS A 170 50.16 -21.96 11.82
N SER A 171 50.91 -20.86 11.70
CA SER A 171 51.17 -19.92 12.80
C SER A 171 49.91 -19.19 13.31
N VAL A 172 48.80 -19.25 12.58
CA VAL A 172 47.52 -18.69 13.02
C VAL A 172 46.91 -19.55 14.14
N PRO A 173 46.58 -18.97 15.31
CA PRO A 173 45.96 -19.71 16.41
C PRO A 173 44.69 -20.45 15.98
N ARG A 174 44.52 -21.69 16.48
CA ARG A 174 43.40 -22.61 16.18
C ARG A 174 43.33 -23.15 14.76
N CYS A 175 44.24 -22.73 13.86
CA CYS A 175 44.33 -23.31 12.53
C CYS A 175 44.95 -24.71 12.60
N VAL A 176 44.26 -25.72 12.04
CA VAL A 176 44.73 -27.11 12.01
C VAL A 176 45.37 -27.51 10.68
N HIS A 177 45.51 -26.55 9.75
CA HIS A 177 46.10 -26.79 8.43
C HIS A 177 47.63 -26.77 8.46
N ASP A 178 48.19 -27.49 7.49
CA ASP A 178 49.63 -27.54 7.26
C ASP A 178 50.15 -26.18 6.75
N SER A 179 51.31 -25.75 7.25
CA SER A 179 51.98 -24.54 6.75
C SER A 179 52.71 -24.81 5.43
N VAL A 180 52.14 -24.29 4.33
CA VAL A 180 52.64 -24.56 2.96
C VAL A 180 53.47 -23.39 2.42
N ARG A 181 53.39 -22.20 3.03
CA ARG A 181 54.10 -20.99 2.60
C ARG A 181 54.69 -20.19 3.75
N ASN A 182 55.63 -19.32 3.41
CA ASN A 182 56.24 -18.36 4.32
C ASN A 182 55.65 -16.97 4.06
N ALA A 183 55.25 -16.28 5.12
CA ALA A 183 55.06 -14.84 5.16
C ALA A 183 56.34 -14.22 5.72
N HIS A 184 56.95 -13.32 4.95
CA HIS A 184 58.19 -12.66 5.34
C HIS A 184 57.89 -11.39 6.13
N VAL A 185 58.06 -11.43 7.45
CA VAL A 185 57.79 -10.30 8.37
C VAL A 185 59.12 -9.82 8.92
N ASP A 186 59.53 -8.60 8.55
CA ASP A 186 60.88 -8.09 8.80
C ASP A 186 61.96 -9.11 8.37
N ALA A 187 62.80 -9.59 9.29
CA ALA A 187 63.84 -10.60 9.04
C ALA A 187 63.44 -12.03 9.46
N GLN A 188 62.16 -12.28 9.78
CA GLN A 188 61.67 -13.57 10.25
C GLN A 188 60.60 -14.15 9.31
N ASP A 189 60.76 -15.42 8.97
CA ASP A 189 59.76 -16.17 8.22
C ASP A 189 58.71 -16.76 9.16
N GLN A 190 57.45 -16.40 8.93
CA GLN A 190 56.28 -16.97 9.59
C GLN A 190 55.59 -17.97 8.68
N ARG A 191 55.16 -19.10 9.22
CA ARG A 191 54.68 -20.26 8.46
C ARG A 191 53.15 -20.26 8.38
N LEU A 192 52.58 -19.98 7.21
CA LEU A 192 51.13 -19.92 7.01
C LEU A 192 50.62 -21.01 6.07
N CYS A 193 49.38 -21.44 6.28
CA CYS A 193 48.65 -22.24 5.30
C CYS A 193 48.27 -21.35 4.09
N ASP A 194 47.99 -21.96 2.93
CA ASP A 194 47.68 -21.18 1.72
C ASP A 194 46.37 -20.35 1.85
N GLY A 195 45.48 -20.65 2.79
CA GLY A 195 44.29 -19.82 3.02
C GLY A 195 44.60 -18.55 3.82
N HIS A 196 45.46 -18.65 4.83
CA HIS A 196 45.85 -17.50 5.65
C HIS A 196 46.91 -16.63 4.99
N ILE A 197 47.77 -17.18 4.13
CA ILE A 197 48.72 -16.36 3.35
C ILE A 197 47.96 -15.40 2.41
N GLN A 198 46.87 -15.84 1.78
CA GLN A 198 46.05 -14.96 0.94
C GLN A 198 45.41 -13.84 1.76
N GLN A 199 44.95 -14.15 2.99
CA GLN A 199 44.41 -13.12 3.88
C GLN A 199 45.47 -12.10 4.33
N TRP A 200 46.72 -12.56 4.50
CA TRP A 200 47.86 -11.69 4.79
C TRP A 200 48.20 -10.78 3.60
N ASP A 201 48.25 -11.34 2.39
CA ASP A 201 48.49 -10.57 1.16
C ASP A 201 47.39 -9.50 0.94
N ASP A 202 46.12 -9.87 1.17
CA ASP A 202 44.98 -8.94 1.10
C ASP A 202 45.08 -7.83 2.17
N TRP A 203 45.53 -8.16 3.38
CA TRP A 203 45.74 -7.21 4.49
C TRP A 203 46.79 -6.17 4.16
N LEU A 204 47.96 -6.60 3.66
CA LEU A 204 49.02 -5.69 3.22
C LEU A 204 48.55 -4.74 2.11
N THR A 205 47.70 -5.23 1.21
CA THR A 205 47.16 -4.44 0.10
C THR A 205 46.10 -3.42 0.55
N ALA A 206 45.23 -3.79 1.51
CA ALA A 206 44.11 -2.97 1.94
C ALA A 206 44.51 -1.82 2.88
N ASP A 207 45.38 -2.10 3.85
CA ASP A 207 45.74 -1.13 4.90
C ASP A 207 47.01 -0.32 4.58
N SER A 208 47.62 -0.51 3.39
CA SER A 208 48.95 0.00 3.07
C SER A 208 50.00 -0.36 4.14
N ALA A 209 49.77 -1.47 4.84
CA ALA A 209 50.56 -1.88 5.97
C ALA A 209 51.90 -2.44 5.47
N ALA A 210 53.00 -1.97 6.07
CA ALA A 210 54.30 -2.57 5.83
C ALA A 210 54.37 -3.95 6.49
N SER A 211 55.12 -4.88 5.88
CA SER A 211 55.37 -6.23 6.41
C SER A 211 56.30 -6.22 7.64
N THR A 212 55.85 -5.54 8.68
CA THR A 212 56.56 -5.25 9.93
C THR A 212 55.98 -6.07 11.07
N ARG A 213 56.72 -6.23 12.16
CA ARG A 213 56.24 -6.90 13.37
C ARG A 213 54.93 -6.33 13.90
N HIS A 214 54.78 -5.00 13.92
CA HIS A 214 53.54 -4.34 14.32
C HIS A 214 52.38 -4.69 13.37
N GLY A 215 52.62 -4.70 12.06
CA GLY A 215 51.62 -5.12 11.07
C GLY A 215 51.21 -6.58 11.24
N TRP A 216 52.15 -7.46 11.60
CA TRP A 216 51.89 -8.86 11.88
C TRP A 216 51.07 -9.08 13.16
N ASP A 217 51.42 -8.42 14.25
CA ASP A 217 50.66 -8.51 15.50
C ASP A 217 49.23 -7.96 15.30
N GLY A 218 49.08 -6.88 14.51
CA GLY A 218 47.79 -6.37 14.06
C GLY A 218 47.00 -7.38 13.22
N PHE A 219 47.65 -8.04 12.25
CA PHE A 219 47.03 -9.11 11.47
C PHE A 219 46.64 -10.32 12.32
N MET A 220 47.44 -10.69 13.32
CA MET A 220 47.13 -11.80 14.22
C MET A 220 45.91 -11.51 15.08
N ALA A 221 45.81 -10.30 15.62
CA ALA A 221 44.60 -9.83 16.31
C ALA A 221 43.37 -9.83 15.38
N PHE A 222 43.57 -9.41 14.12
CA PHE A 222 42.53 -9.40 13.10
C PHE A 222 42.06 -10.80 12.68
N VAL A 223 42.97 -11.73 12.42
CA VAL A 223 42.64 -13.10 11.99
C VAL A 223 42.05 -13.92 13.12
N ALA A 224 42.46 -13.69 14.37
CA ALA A 224 41.90 -14.37 15.55
C ALA A 224 40.39 -14.14 15.72
N THR A 225 39.87 -13.03 15.18
CA THR A 225 38.45 -12.65 15.21
C THR A 225 37.70 -12.94 13.91
N ARG A 226 38.37 -13.52 12.89
CA ARG A 226 37.76 -13.81 11.58
C ARG A 226 37.00 -15.13 11.54
N GLU A 227 36.06 -15.19 10.60
CA GLU A 227 35.24 -16.37 10.31
C GLU A 227 36.08 -17.63 10.07
N SER A 228 37.29 -17.52 9.50
CA SER A 228 38.11 -18.68 9.13
C SER A 228 38.44 -19.62 10.30
N VAL A 229 38.73 -19.06 11.48
CA VAL A 229 39.13 -19.79 12.70
C VAL A 229 38.00 -19.84 13.74
N SER A 230 36.82 -19.35 13.36
CA SER A 230 35.65 -19.31 14.22
C SER A 230 34.70 -20.44 13.84
N ALA A 231 34.14 -21.12 14.85
CA ALA A 231 33.17 -22.18 14.61
C ALA A 231 31.95 -21.61 13.86
N PRO A 232 31.28 -22.36 12.95
CA PRO A 232 30.11 -21.86 12.24
C PRO A 232 28.99 -21.33 13.15
N SER A 233 28.91 -21.79 14.41
CA SER A 233 27.98 -21.30 15.44
C SER A 233 28.26 -19.86 15.90
N SER A 234 29.51 -19.38 15.78
CA SER A 234 29.89 -18.01 16.13
C SER A 234 29.17 -16.94 15.31
N ARG A 235 28.60 -17.30 14.15
CA ARG A 235 27.80 -16.40 13.31
C ARG A 235 26.53 -15.89 14.00
N GLY A 236 26.10 -16.57 15.06
CA GLY A 236 25.00 -16.15 15.91
C GLY A 236 25.38 -15.27 17.08
N LEU A 237 26.68 -15.01 17.29
CA LEU A 237 27.17 -14.27 18.44
C LEU A 237 27.29 -12.78 18.11
N LEU A 238 26.98 -11.94 19.09
CA LEU A 238 27.19 -10.50 19.02
C LEU A 238 27.77 -10.03 20.36
N SER A 239 28.99 -9.49 20.33
CA SER A 239 29.64 -8.98 21.53
C SER A 239 29.49 -7.47 21.62
N LEU A 240 29.06 -7.00 22.78
CA LEU A 240 28.98 -5.59 23.16
C LEU A 240 30.08 -5.17 24.14
N ALA A 241 30.95 -6.09 24.55
CA ALA A 241 31.96 -5.89 25.60
C ALA A 241 32.91 -4.71 25.34
N ALA A 242 33.15 -4.35 24.07
CA ALA A 242 33.99 -3.20 23.70
C ALA A 242 33.31 -1.83 23.91
N LEU A 243 32.01 -1.80 24.20
CA LEU A 243 31.23 -0.58 24.35
C LEU A 243 30.99 -0.21 25.83
N PRO A 244 30.81 1.09 26.15
CA PRO A 244 30.40 1.51 27.50
C PRO A 244 29.07 0.91 27.94
N TYR A 245 28.91 0.62 29.24
CA TYR A 245 27.73 -0.07 29.79
C TYR A 245 26.40 0.57 29.39
N GLY A 246 26.30 1.92 29.42
CA GLY A 246 25.11 2.64 28.98
C GLY A 246 24.74 2.35 27.52
N LEU A 247 25.73 2.38 26.62
CA LEU A 247 25.52 2.07 25.20
C LEU A 247 25.12 0.60 24.98
N GLN A 248 25.66 -0.33 25.78
CA GLN A 248 25.24 -1.74 25.71
C GLN A 248 23.73 -1.87 26.02
N ASN A 249 23.24 -1.18 27.05
CA ASN A 249 21.83 -1.18 27.43
C ASN A 249 20.95 -0.56 26.34
N GLU A 250 21.38 0.56 25.76
CA GLU A 250 20.68 1.18 24.63
C GLU A 250 20.56 0.24 23.42
N ILE A 251 21.63 -0.49 23.08
CA ILE A 251 21.65 -1.45 21.97
C ILE A 251 20.74 -2.64 22.27
N ARG A 252 20.79 -3.23 23.48
CA ARG A 252 19.90 -4.34 23.88
C ARG A 252 18.44 -3.92 23.79
N TYR A 253 18.11 -2.72 24.29
CA TYR A 253 16.78 -2.16 24.15
C TYR A 253 16.35 -1.96 22.69
N ALA A 254 17.25 -1.42 21.86
CA ALA A 254 17.00 -1.23 20.44
C ALA A 254 16.75 -2.57 19.72
N LEU A 255 17.52 -3.62 20.02
CA LEU A 255 17.34 -4.96 19.46
C LEU A 255 16.01 -5.58 19.89
N HIS A 256 15.63 -5.46 21.16
CA HIS A 256 14.32 -5.91 21.62
C HIS A 256 13.18 -5.18 20.90
N ARG A 257 13.25 -3.85 20.83
CA ARG A 257 12.21 -3.03 20.18
C ARG A 257 12.13 -3.30 18.68
N HIS A 258 13.26 -3.50 18.02
CA HIS A 258 13.31 -3.82 16.59
C HIS A 258 12.70 -5.19 16.30
N ALA A 259 12.99 -6.21 17.12
CA ALA A 259 12.37 -7.53 16.97
C ALA A 259 10.84 -7.51 17.14
N ASN A 260 10.33 -6.62 17.98
CA ASN A 260 8.89 -6.42 18.20
C ASN A 260 8.25 -5.41 17.24
N ASN A 261 9.03 -4.82 16.33
CA ASN A 261 8.49 -3.91 15.33
C ASN A 261 7.83 -4.73 14.21
N ALA A 262 6.56 -4.47 13.94
CA ALA A 262 5.84 -5.16 12.87
C ALA A 262 6.50 -4.93 11.48
N ARG A 263 7.15 -3.79 11.27
CA ARG A 263 7.89 -3.46 10.02
C ARG A 263 9.39 -3.72 10.10
N ARG A 264 9.81 -4.65 10.97
CA ARG A 264 11.22 -4.97 11.14
C ARG A 264 11.85 -5.49 9.87
N THR A 265 13.14 -5.21 9.73
CA THR A 265 14.00 -5.79 8.71
C THR A 265 14.91 -6.81 9.33
N VAL A 266 15.33 -7.78 8.51
CA VAL A 266 16.27 -8.81 8.96
C VAL A 266 17.64 -8.17 9.15
N TRP A 267 18.22 -8.33 10.33
CA TRP A 267 19.58 -7.90 10.66
C TRP A 267 20.43 -9.13 10.93
N ARG A 268 21.56 -9.26 10.24
CA ARG A 268 22.47 -10.37 10.48
C ARG A 268 23.43 -10.02 11.60
N PRO A 269 23.72 -10.94 12.54
CA PRO A 269 24.67 -10.67 13.63
C PRO A 269 26.03 -10.19 13.11
N ALA A 270 26.53 -10.77 12.02
CA ALA A 270 27.79 -10.34 11.40
C ALA A 270 27.78 -8.88 10.89
N GLU A 271 26.64 -8.39 10.38
CA GLU A 271 26.51 -6.99 9.96
C GLU A 271 26.29 -6.06 11.15
N LEU A 272 25.62 -6.54 12.20
CA LEU A 272 25.49 -5.82 13.48
C LEU A 272 26.83 -5.66 14.19
N GLN A 273 27.65 -6.72 14.23
CA GLN A 273 28.97 -6.67 14.85
C GLN A 273 29.85 -5.61 14.19
N LYS A 274 29.85 -5.52 12.84
CA LYS A 274 30.56 -4.45 12.11
C LYS A 274 30.13 -3.05 12.54
N VAL A 275 28.83 -2.84 12.78
CA VAL A 275 28.32 -1.54 13.27
C VAL A 275 28.83 -1.28 14.68
N ILE A 276 28.78 -2.28 15.56
CA ILE A 276 29.27 -2.19 16.94
C ILE A 276 30.77 -1.94 17.01
N ASP A 277 31.57 -2.64 16.23
CA ASP A 277 33.03 -2.45 16.15
C ASP A 277 33.36 -1.03 15.68
N THR A 278 32.56 -0.50 14.74
CA THR A 278 32.72 0.89 14.27
C THR A 278 32.32 1.91 15.34
N LEU A 279 31.27 1.63 16.13
CA LEU A 279 30.88 2.47 17.27
C LEU A 279 31.97 2.50 18.35
N ALA A 280 32.56 1.33 18.65
CA ALA A 280 33.66 1.20 19.60
C ALA A 280 34.90 1.97 19.12
N ALA A 281 35.30 1.79 17.87
CA ALA A 281 36.44 2.48 17.27
C ALA A 281 36.25 4.01 17.17
N SER A 282 34.99 4.48 17.15
CA SER A 282 34.66 5.91 17.10
C SER A 282 34.44 6.53 18.49
N GLU A 283 34.62 5.76 19.56
CA GLU A 283 34.41 6.18 20.96
C GLU A 283 33.05 6.85 21.18
N VAL A 284 32.00 6.27 20.59
CA VAL A 284 30.62 6.71 20.79
C VAL A 284 30.12 6.16 22.11
N THR A 285 29.52 7.03 22.93
CA THR A 285 29.03 6.67 24.28
C THR A 285 27.51 6.52 24.35
N SER A 286 26.77 7.00 23.36
CA SER A 286 25.31 6.89 23.26
C SER A 286 24.84 6.91 21.80
N LEU A 287 23.74 6.22 21.51
CA LEU A 287 23.03 6.22 20.24
C LEU A 287 22.34 7.57 19.93
N CYS A 288 22.35 8.52 20.85
CA CYS A 288 21.90 9.90 20.61
C CYS A 288 22.99 10.84 20.12
N ASP A 289 24.23 10.37 19.97
CA ASP A 289 25.34 11.19 19.48
C ASP A 289 25.15 11.61 18.01
N SER A 290 25.37 12.89 17.71
CA SER A 290 25.24 13.44 16.36
C SER A 290 26.23 12.82 15.36
N ARG A 291 27.37 12.31 15.83
CA ARG A 291 28.38 11.63 15.00
C ARG A 291 27.83 10.38 14.29
N ILE A 292 26.73 9.81 14.79
CA ILE A 292 26.11 8.62 14.19
C ILE A 292 25.54 8.92 12.81
N ASP A 293 25.00 10.12 12.59
CA ASP A 293 24.49 10.51 11.28
C ASP A 293 25.63 10.59 10.26
N ASP A 294 26.78 11.16 10.65
CA ASP A 294 28.00 11.21 9.82
C ASP A 294 28.54 9.81 9.49
N LEU A 295 28.54 8.91 10.48
CA LEU A 295 28.91 7.51 10.27
C LEU A 295 27.95 6.82 9.30
N ALA A 296 26.65 7.06 9.43
CA ALA A 296 25.63 6.49 8.54
C ALA A 296 25.78 6.95 7.08
N GLU A 297 26.29 8.16 6.85
CA GLU A 297 26.55 8.69 5.49
C GLU A 297 27.66 7.92 4.77
N ARG A 298 28.67 7.39 5.48
CA ARG A 298 29.74 6.53 4.90
C ARG A 298 29.21 5.20 4.32
N TYR A 299 27.96 4.87 4.62
CA TYR A 299 27.29 3.65 4.16
C TYR A 299 26.19 3.93 3.13
N VAL A 300 26.10 5.13 2.55
CA VAL A 300 25.16 5.40 1.44
C VAL A 300 25.32 4.36 0.32
N GLY A 301 24.20 3.74 -0.09
CA GLY A 301 24.17 2.64 -1.07
C GLY A 301 24.57 1.25 -0.53
N LYS A 302 25.12 1.15 0.70
CA LYS A 302 25.47 -0.12 1.33
C LYS A 302 24.29 -0.70 2.13
N ARG A 303 24.16 -2.03 2.15
CA ARG A 303 23.06 -2.74 2.83
C ARG A 303 23.01 -2.47 4.34
N GLY A 304 24.17 -2.27 4.98
CA GLY A 304 24.30 -1.97 6.41
C GLY A 304 23.79 -0.59 6.85
N ARG A 305 23.58 0.36 5.93
CA ARG A 305 23.09 1.72 6.28
C ARG A 305 21.76 1.70 7.03
N ARG A 306 20.93 0.71 6.74
CA ARG A 306 19.62 0.62 7.38
C ARG A 306 19.74 0.33 8.88
N ILE A 307 20.72 -0.48 9.29
CA ILE A 307 21.01 -0.73 10.70
C ILE A 307 21.41 0.59 11.37
N TRP A 308 22.30 1.37 10.75
CA TRP A 308 22.71 2.69 11.25
C TRP A 308 21.55 3.67 11.46
N LEU A 309 20.51 3.62 10.64
CA LEU A 309 19.35 4.51 10.76
C LEU A 309 18.29 3.99 11.75
N ASP A 310 18.03 2.69 11.71
CA ASP A 310 16.94 2.06 12.46
C ASP A 310 17.35 1.77 13.91
N LEU A 311 18.64 1.51 14.20
CA LEU A 311 19.15 1.23 15.54
C LEU A 311 19.01 2.42 16.51
N PRO A 312 19.50 3.65 16.20
CA PRO A 312 19.24 4.82 17.03
C PRO A 312 17.73 5.12 17.13
N ALA A 313 17.00 4.97 16.02
CA ALA A 313 15.57 5.18 16.01
C ALA A 313 14.83 4.26 16.99
N ALA A 314 15.23 3.00 17.10
CA ALA A 314 14.67 2.06 18.06
C ALA A 314 15.04 2.44 19.51
N ALA A 315 16.27 2.91 19.76
CA ALA A 315 16.72 3.30 21.10
C ALA A 315 16.08 4.60 21.64
N ARG A 316 15.61 5.51 20.75
CA ARG A 316 15.15 6.86 21.12
C ARG A 316 14.15 6.95 22.27
N SER A 317 13.21 6.03 22.41
CA SER A 317 12.22 6.09 23.49
C SER A 317 12.78 5.77 24.87
N LEU A 318 13.96 5.14 24.91
CA LEU A 318 14.68 4.91 26.16
C LEU A 318 15.42 6.19 26.55
N ILE A 319 16.15 6.77 25.60
CA ILE A 319 17.16 7.82 25.84
C ILE A 319 16.57 9.24 25.80
N VAL A 320 15.59 9.50 24.93
CA VAL A 320 15.12 10.86 24.64
C VAL A 320 13.90 11.23 25.49
N THR A 321 13.93 12.43 26.08
CA THR A 321 12.81 13.07 26.77
C THR A 321 12.15 14.13 25.90
N GLU A 322 10.95 14.59 26.30
CA GLU A 322 10.26 15.70 25.62
C GLU A 322 11.15 16.96 25.52
N GLY A 323 11.85 17.30 26.60
CA GLY A 323 12.74 18.46 26.65
C GLY A 323 13.92 18.36 25.68
N ILE A 324 14.57 17.19 25.60
CA ILE A 324 15.68 16.95 24.66
C ILE A 324 15.19 17.04 23.21
N ALA A 325 14.06 16.41 22.89
CA ALA A 325 13.49 16.46 21.54
C ALA A 325 13.11 17.89 21.13
N LYS A 326 12.48 18.64 22.04
CA LYS A 326 12.11 20.05 21.82
C LYS A 326 13.34 20.92 21.59
N ALA A 327 14.36 20.83 22.43
CA ALA A 327 15.60 21.59 22.30
C ALA A 327 16.35 21.27 20.98
N ALA A 328 16.41 19.99 20.60
CA ALA A 328 17.02 19.55 19.35
C ALA A 328 16.20 19.91 18.09
N GLY A 329 14.97 20.41 18.25
CA GLY A 329 14.16 20.90 17.13
C GLY A 329 13.53 19.81 16.27
N TRP A 330 13.14 18.69 16.87
CA TRP A 330 12.37 17.65 16.19
C TRP A 330 11.22 17.13 17.06
N PHE A 331 10.21 16.54 16.43
CA PHE A 331 9.02 16.06 17.10
C PHE A 331 8.69 14.61 16.72
N ASP A 332 8.38 13.79 17.70
CA ASP A 332 7.92 12.41 17.52
C ASP A 332 6.75 12.15 18.48
N PRO A 333 5.55 11.78 17.99
CA PRO A 333 4.40 11.48 18.84
C PRO A 333 4.68 10.46 19.96
N ILE A 334 5.61 9.53 19.74
CA ILE A 334 5.94 8.48 20.71
C ILE A 334 6.65 9.05 21.95
N VAL A 335 7.44 10.12 21.78
CA VAL A 335 8.18 10.75 22.90
C VAL A 335 7.22 11.39 23.91
N VAL A 336 6.02 11.79 23.46
CA VAL A 336 4.95 12.36 24.31
C VAL A 336 3.89 11.32 24.69
N GLY A 337 4.18 10.03 24.51
CA GLY A 337 3.27 8.93 24.85
C GLY A 337 2.08 8.73 23.90
N SER A 338 2.11 9.30 22.69
CA SER A 338 1.06 9.14 21.67
C SER A 338 1.44 8.18 20.54
N SER A 339 0.45 7.76 19.76
CA SER A 339 0.65 6.97 18.53
C SER A 339 1.00 7.87 17.34
N PRO A 340 1.67 7.35 16.29
CA PRO A 340 1.95 8.09 15.08
C PRO A 340 0.70 8.72 14.43
N PHE A 341 0.87 9.85 13.74
CA PHE A 341 -0.20 10.45 12.94
C PHE A 341 -0.62 9.54 11.78
N ALA A 342 -1.93 9.44 11.53
CA ALA A 342 -2.47 8.58 10.47
C ALA A 342 -2.11 9.11 9.07
N GLY A 343 -1.70 8.23 8.17
CA GLY A 343 -1.31 8.59 6.80
C GLY A 343 -1.90 7.65 5.74
N THR A 344 -2.40 8.22 4.65
CA THR A 344 -3.00 7.49 3.52
C THR A 344 -1.99 6.70 2.69
N THR A 345 -0.71 7.07 2.72
CA THR A 345 0.36 6.51 1.86
C THR A 345 1.39 5.68 2.59
N ALA A 346 1.44 5.74 3.93
CA ALA A 346 2.48 5.11 4.73
C ALA A 346 1.94 4.00 5.66
N GLY A 347 0.62 3.81 5.75
CA GLY A 347 -0.03 3.01 6.79
C GLY A 347 0.04 3.70 8.16
N GLU A 348 -0.85 3.33 9.06
CA GLU A 348 -0.92 3.86 10.45
C GLU A 348 0.36 3.54 11.25
N ASN A 349 1.10 2.51 10.82
CA ASN A 349 2.21 1.93 11.57
C ASN A 349 3.61 2.45 11.20
N ARG A 350 3.73 3.46 10.33
CA ARG A 350 5.05 4.05 10.03
C ARG A 350 5.37 5.20 10.97
N ARG A 351 6.21 4.93 11.97
CA ARG A 351 6.84 5.98 12.79
C ARG A 351 7.54 7.00 11.87
N ARG A 352 7.24 8.28 12.07
CA ARG A 352 7.87 9.40 11.37
C ARG A 352 8.32 10.41 12.41
N VAL A 353 9.61 10.70 12.40
CA VAL A 353 10.18 11.83 13.12
C VAL A 353 10.00 13.08 12.24
N TRP A 354 9.55 14.15 12.87
CA TRP A 354 9.27 15.42 12.23
C TRP A 354 10.40 16.40 12.53
N ASP A 355 11.19 16.72 11.51
CA ASP A 355 12.24 17.72 11.62
C ASP A 355 11.62 19.13 11.61
N LEU A 356 11.86 19.90 12.68
CA LEU A 356 11.43 21.28 12.86
C LEU A 356 12.60 22.27 12.79
N THR A 357 13.85 21.80 12.59
CA THR A 357 15.06 22.65 12.52
C THR A 357 15.02 23.65 11.36
N GLY A 358 14.15 23.41 10.37
CA GLY A 358 13.81 24.40 9.37
C GLY A 358 13.26 25.70 9.98
N VAL A 359 12.63 25.71 11.14
CA VAL A 359 12.14 26.96 11.75
C VAL A 359 13.30 27.64 12.49
N SER A 360 13.82 28.75 11.96
CA SER A 360 15.01 29.41 12.50
C SER A 360 14.79 29.97 13.91
N GLN A 361 13.66 30.67 14.13
CA GLN A 361 13.36 31.34 15.39
C GLN A 361 12.97 30.32 16.48
N GLY A 362 13.66 30.35 17.63
CA GLY A 362 13.44 29.40 18.73
C GLY A 362 12.01 29.40 19.27
N TRP A 363 11.45 30.58 19.55
CA TRP A 363 10.07 30.72 20.05
C TRP A 363 9.03 30.14 19.08
N LEU A 364 9.23 30.32 17.76
CA LEU A 364 8.30 29.85 16.73
C LEU A 364 8.38 28.33 16.58
N ARG A 365 9.60 27.77 16.71
CA ARG A 365 9.83 26.32 16.74
C ARG A 365 9.17 25.68 17.95
N ASP A 366 9.29 26.29 19.12
CA ASP A 366 8.63 25.85 20.35
C ASP A 366 7.10 25.89 20.22
N VAL A 367 6.56 26.98 19.69
CA VAL A 367 5.12 27.13 19.40
C VAL A 367 4.62 26.01 18.49
N LEU A 368 5.38 25.66 17.45
CA LEU A 368 5.04 24.55 16.55
C LEU A 368 5.15 23.19 17.26
N TRP A 369 6.19 22.97 18.05
CA TRP A 369 6.40 21.72 18.79
C TRP A 369 5.24 21.47 19.76
N GLU A 370 4.89 22.48 20.56
CA GLU A 370 3.79 22.45 21.53
C GLU A 370 2.42 22.22 20.85
N PHE A 371 2.22 22.84 19.68
CA PHE A 371 1.04 22.59 18.86
C PHE A 371 0.97 21.13 18.40
N LEU A 372 2.08 20.57 17.91
CA LEU A 372 2.11 19.18 17.45
C LEU A 372 1.91 18.19 18.60
N ARG A 373 2.42 18.47 19.80
CA ARG A 373 2.13 17.70 21.01
C ARG A 373 0.63 17.64 21.26
N ASP A 374 -0.04 18.80 21.27
CA ASP A 374 -1.49 18.86 21.50
C ASP A 374 -2.29 18.11 20.42
N GLU A 375 -1.87 18.20 19.15
CA GLU A 375 -2.50 17.46 18.06
C GLU A 375 -2.29 15.94 18.18
N ALA A 376 -1.12 15.51 18.64
CA ALA A 376 -0.79 14.10 18.85
C ALA A 376 -1.61 13.51 20.00
N LEU A 377 -1.83 14.26 21.09
CA LEU A 377 -2.56 13.81 22.26
C LEU A 377 -4.08 13.74 22.07
N LYS A 378 -4.61 14.13 20.89
CA LYS A 378 -6.03 13.97 20.57
C LYS A 378 -6.44 12.49 20.49
N PRO A 379 -7.74 12.17 20.67
CA PRO A 379 -8.26 10.82 20.38
C PRO A 379 -8.05 10.42 18.91
N ALA A 380 -7.89 9.12 18.63
CA ALA A 380 -7.50 8.59 17.31
C ALA A 380 -8.30 9.14 16.12
N GLY A 381 -9.63 9.28 16.24
CA GLY A 381 -10.48 9.83 15.18
C GLY A 381 -10.42 11.35 14.98
N LYS A 382 -9.79 12.10 15.88
CA LYS A 382 -9.64 13.57 15.82
C LYS A 382 -8.21 14.02 15.53
N ARG A 383 -7.25 13.08 15.45
CA ARG A 383 -5.85 13.39 15.12
C ARG A 383 -5.72 13.85 13.67
N PRO A 384 -4.87 14.84 13.38
CA PRO A 384 -4.63 15.27 12.01
C PRO A 384 -3.90 14.19 11.22
N SER A 385 -4.13 14.20 9.90
CA SER A 385 -3.37 13.35 8.99
C SER A 385 -1.91 13.82 8.84
N VAL A 386 -1.02 12.90 8.42
CA VAL A 386 0.37 13.19 8.02
C VAL A 386 0.45 14.33 7.00
N GLY A 387 -0.51 14.42 6.06
CA GLY A 387 -0.56 15.49 5.07
C GLY A 387 -0.85 16.85 5.71
N THR A 388 -1.80 16.89 6.64
CA THR A 388 -2.10 18.10 7.43
C THR A 388 -0.88 18.53 8.24
N VAL A 389 -0.22 17.62 8.94
CA VAL A 389 0.99 17.91 9.74
C VAL A 389 2.11 18.47 8.87
N ARG A 390 2.38 17.88 7.70
CA ARG A 390 3.34 18.44 6.73
C ARG A 390 3.00 19.85 6.31
N ASN A 391 1.72 20.13 6.01
CA ASN A 391 1.29 21.47 5.62
C ASN A 391 1.47 22.48 6.76
N ARG A 392 1.23 22.08 8.02
CA ARG A 392 1.50 22.93 9.20
C ARG A 392 2.99 23.26 9.33
N ILE A 393 3.85 22.24 9.29
CA ILE A 393 5.31 22.41 9.39
C ILE A 393 5.83 23.27 8.22
N ALA A 394 5.44 22.95 6.99
CA ALA A 394 5.84 23.71 5.80
C ALA A 394 5.38 25.17 5.88
N GLY A 395 4.13 25.42 6.28
CA GLY A 395 3.61 26.77 6.45
C GLY A 395 4.42 27.58 7.46
N ILE A 396 4.68 27.04 8.66
CA ILE A 396 5.47 27.75 9.68
C ILE A 396 6.93 27.92 9.26
N ALA A 397 7.51 26.92 8.59
CA ALA A 397 8.86 27.01 8.06
C ALA A 397 9.01 28.10 6.98
N LEU A 398 7.97 28.37 6.19
CA LEU A 398 7.97 29.47 5.21
C LEU A 398 7.73 30.83 5.87
N LEU A 399 6.88 30.89 6.90
CA LEU A 399 6.73 32.08 7.72
C LEU A 399 8.07 32.48 8.36
N SER A 400 8.76 31.51 8.95
CA SER A 400 10.09 31.67 9.53
C SER A 400 11.10 32.26 8.53
N GLN A 401 11.08 31.76 7.29
CA GLN A 401 11.96 32.25 6.22
C GLN A 401 11.66 33.71 5.84
N ILE A 402 10.38 34.10 5.76
CA ILE A 402 10.01 35.48 5.43
C ILE A 402 10.34 36.42 6.58
N LEU A 403 10.10 36.02 7.84
CA LEU A 403 10.50 36.82 9.01
C LEU A 403 12.02 37.03 9.04
N TRP A 404 12.79 35.99 8.71
CA TRP A 404 14.24 36.05 8.64
C TRP A 404 14.73 37.05 7.58
N GLN A 405 14.03 37.15 6.44
CA GLN A 405 14.36 38.05 5.33
C GLN A 405 13.90 39.49 5.56
N ASN A 406 12.69 39.69 6.10
CA ASN A 406 12.05 41.00 6.15
C ASN A 406 12.43 41.84 7.38
N ARG A 407 13.07 41.25 8.40
CA ARG A 407 13.41 41.93 9.65
C ARG A 407 14.89 41.82 9.99
N ASN A 408 15.41 42.86 10.63
CA ASN A 408 16.80 42.95 11.08
C ASN A 408 17.09 42.02 12.28
N ASP A 409 16.10 41.80 13.15
CA ASP A 409 16.18 40.82 14.24
C ASP A 409 15.81 39.41 13.78
N HIS A 410 15.64 39.22 12.46
CA HIS A 410 15.19 37.97 11.84
C HIS A 410 13.89 37.39 12.41
N GLY A 411 13.10 38.18 13.15
CA GLY A 411 11.91 37.73 13.88
C GLY A 411 12.19 36.94 15.16
N ASP A 412 13.40 36.98 15.72
CA ASP A 412 13.77 36.28 16.94
C ASP A 412 13.06 36.82 18.20
N ASP A 413 12.65 38.09 18.18
CA ASP A 413 11.85 38.70 19.24
C ASP A 413 10.35 38.78 18.84
N PRO A 414 9.49 37.90 19.38
CA PRO A 414 8.06 37.90 19.06
C PRO A 414 7.32 39.14 19.58
N THR A 415 7.84 39.86 20.57
CA THR A 415 7.17 41.04 21.15
C THR A 415 7.19 42.24 20.21
N ARG A 416 8.11 42.25 19.25
CA ARG A 416 8.30 43.32 18.25
C ARG A 416 7.56 43.06 16.95
N LEU A 417 6.81 41.96 16.86
CA LEU A 417 6.01 41.62 15.69
C LEU A 417 4.63 42.28 15.79
N GLY A 418 4.28 43.06 14.77
CA GLY A 418 3.02 43.78 14.71
C GLY A 418 2.31 43.70 13.36
N ARG A 419 1.30 44.55 13.18
CA ARG A 419 0.53 44.63 11.93
C ARG A 419 1.41 44.96 10.71
N ALA A 420 2.44 45.80 10.89
CA ALA A 420 3.35 46.16 9.81
C ALA A 420 4.10 44.94 9.25
N ASP A 421 4.56 44.03 10.13
CA ASP A 421 5.23 42.80 9.73
C ASP A 421 4.28 41.84 9.02
N ALA A 422 3.01 41.77 9.45
CA ALA A 422 2.01 40.96 8.77
C ALA A 422 1.72 41.48 7.34
N LYS A 423 1.75 42.81 7.15
CA LYS A 423 1.66 43.43 5.83
C LYS A 423 2.90 43.12 4.99
N ALA A 424 4.11 43.30 5.53
CA ALA A 424 5.35 42.95 4.85
C ALA A 424 5.37 41.47 4.43
N PHE A 425 4.91 40.56 5.31
CA PHE A 425 4.74 39.16 4.99
C PHE A 425 3.81 38.95 3.79
N LYS A 426 2.64 39.61 3.80
CA LYS A 426 1.67 39.52 2.70
C LYS A 426 2.31 39.98 1.38
N ASP A 427 3.02 41.09 1.40
CA ASP A 427 3.62 41.67 0.19
C ASP A 427 4.68 40.72 -0.40
N THR A 428 5.55 40.12 0.44
CA THR A 428 6.50 39.08 0.03
C THR A 428 5.79 37.82 -0.48
N TRP A 429 4.72 37.37 0.20
CA TRP A 429 3.96 36.19 -0.19
C TRP A 429 3.24 36.36 -1.53
N ASP A 430 2.69 37.55 -1.78
CA ASP A 430 2.04 37.92 -3.03
C ASP A 430 3.06 38.05 -4.16
N LEU A 431 4.24 38.60 -3.89
CA LEU A 431 5.36 38.64 -4.82
C LEU A 431 5.77 37.22 -5.25
N TRP A 432 6.00 36.32 -4.29
CA TRP A 432 6.38 34.94 -4.58
C TRP A 432 5.35 34.21 -5.45
N PHE A 433 4.06 34.47 -5.21
CA PHE A 433 2.98 33.88 -6.01
C PHE A 433 2.87 34.52 -7.40
N ARG A 434 2.86 35.84 -7.50
CA ARG A 434 2.68 36.54 -8.78
C ARG A 434 3.84 36.27 -9.74
N ASP A 435 5.06 36.33 -9.23
CA ASP A 435 6.27 36.22 -10.05
C ASP A 435 6.77 34.77 -10.14
N GLN A 436 6.01 33.82 -9.57
CA GLN A 436 6.31 32.38 -9.56
C GLN A 436 7.76 32.12 -9.10
N ILE A 437 8.16 32.74 -8.00
CA ILE A 437 9.52 32.64 -7.47
C ILE A 437 9.74 31.22 -6.92
N PRO A 438 10.78 30.50 -7.38
CA PRO A 438 11.14 29.21 -6.81
C PRO A 438 11.55 29.34 -5.35
N ILE A 439 10.88 28.60 -4.47
CA ILE A 439 11.15 28.60 -3.03
C ILE A 439 12.05 27.42 -2.69
N PRO A 440 13.32 27.63 -2.27
CA PRO A 440 14.30 26.55 -2.04
C PRO A 440 13.81 25.41 -1.15
N ARG A 441 12.95 25.71 -0.18
CA ARG A 441 12.37 24.70 0.72
C ARG A 441 11.35 23.78 0.04
N LEU A 442 10.69 24.25 -1.02
CA LEU A 442 9.79 23.42 -1.84
C LEU A 442 10.56 22.60 -2.88
N ILE A 443 11.85 22.89 -3.12
CA ILE A 443 12.71 22.20 -4.10
C ILE A 443 13.19 20.81 -3.60
N LYS A 444 13.23 20.57 -2.27
CA LYS A 444 13.85 19.37 -1.68
C LYS A 444 13.21 18.01 -2.07
N HIS A 445 12.10 17.99 -2.79
CA HIS A 445 11.49 16.75 -3.31
C HIS A 445 11.80 16.56 -4.80
N LYS A 446 12.88 15.83 -5.09
CA LYS A 446 13.22 15.37 -6.45
C LYS A 446 11.99 14.69 -7.10
N GLY A 447 11.37 15.34 -8.09
CA GLY A 447 10.61 14.65 -9.14
C GLY A 447 9.16 15.05 -9.41
N ARG A 448 8.36 15.56 -8.46
CA ARG A 448 6.90 15.82 -8.71
C ARG A 448 6.27 16.91 -7.81
N GLY A 449 6.91 18.07 -7.67
CA GLY A 449 6.31 19.22 -6.98
C GLY A 449 6.65 20.51 -7.70
N THR A 450 5.71 21.46 -7.76
CA THR A 450 6.04 22.82 -8.19
C THR A 450 6.91 23.43 -7.11
N ASN A 451 8.05 24.00 -7.50
CA ASN A 451 8.92 24.77 -6.61
C ASN A 451 8.34 26.16 -6.29
N THR A 452 7.20 26.51 -6.89
CA THR A 452 6.48 27.78 -6.74
C THR A 452 5.13 27.59 -6.05
N LEU A 453 4.54 28.71 -5.60
CA LEU A 453 3.20 28.73 -5.01
C LEU A 453 2.11 28.59 -6.10
N THR A 454 1.24 27.61 -5.90
CA THR A 454 -0.05 27.44 -6.60
C THR A 454 -1.18 28.03 -5.76
N ASP A 455 -2.37 28.29 -6.35
CA ASP A 455 -3.52 28.79 -5.59
C ASP A 455 -3.84 27.92 -4.36
N LEU A 456 -3.75 26.59 -4.53
CA LEU A 456 -3.98 25.64 -3.45
C LEU A 456 -2.94 25.74 -2.34
N THR A 457 -1.65 25.78 -2.69
CA THR A 457 -0.57 25.85 -1.68
C THR A 457 -0.51 27.21 -1.01
N ARG A 458 -0.78 28.30 -1.75
CA ARG A 458 -0.93 29.67 -1.23
C ARG A 458 -1.99 29.74 -0.14
N HIS A 459 -3.18 29.19 -0.40
CA HIS A 459 -4.26 29.08 0.59
C HIS A 459 -3.88 28.15 1.75
N THR A 460 -3.42 26.93 1.45
CA THR A 460 -3.19 25.88 2.45
C THR A 460 -2.12 26.27 3.47
N TYR A 461 -1.01 26.87 3.03
CA TYR A 461 0.09 27.25 3.92
C TYR A 461 -0.26 28.47 4.79
N THR A 462 -1.02 29.44 4.29
CA THR A 462 -1.46 30.59 5.10
C THR A 462 -2.49 30.20 6.14
N VAL A 463 -3.45 29.33 5.80
CA VAL A 463 -4.34 28.68 6.78
C VAL A 463 -3.53 27.87 7.80
N SER A 464 -2.47 27.20 7.33
CA SER A 464 -1.52 26.45 8.17
C SER A 464 -0.89 27.30 9.26
N MET A 465 -0.23 28.38 8.87
CA MET A 465 0.41 29.35 9.77
C MET A 465 -0.58 29.91 10.79
N ARG A 466 -1.72 30.43 10.31
CA ARG A 466 -2.73 31.08 11.16
C ARG A 466 -3.30 30.14 12.21
N THR A 467 -3.52 28.88 11.87
CA THR A 467 -4.11 27.93 12.83
C THR A 467 -3.14 27.57 13.94
N VAL A 468 -1.86 27.38 13.62
CA VAL A 468 -0.83 27.08 14.62
C VAL A 468 -0.68 28.26 15.57
N LEU A 469 -0.47 29.47 15.03
CA LEU A 469 -0.29 30.68 15.83
C LEU A 469 -1.51 31.01 16.68
N ARG A 470 -2.73 30.95 16.10
CA ARG A 470 -3.96 31.26 16.83
C ARG A 470 -4.23 30.28 17.97
N ARG A 471 -4.06 28.97 17.75
CA ARG A 471 -4.25 27.97 18.82
C ARG A 471 -3.20 28.11 19.93
N SER A 472 -1.97 28.44 19.57
CA SER A 472 -0.92 28.69 20.58
C SER A 472 -1.17 29.98 21.36
N HIS A 473 -1.73 31.01 20.72
CA HIS A 473 -2.20 32.22 21.40
C HIS A 473 -3.38 31.94 22.35
N GLU A 474 -4.41 31.20 21.91
CA GLU A 474 -5.55 30.77 22.74
C GLU A 474 -5.07 30.01 24.00
N LYS A 475 -3.96 29.28 23.91
CA LYS A 475 -3.31 28.56 25.02
C LYS A 475 -2.27 29.38 25.80
N ARG A 476 -2.18 30.70 25.56
CA ARG A 476 -1.24 31.63 26.23
C ARG A 476 0.23 31.25 26.10
N ARG A 477 0.63 30.64 24.96
CA ARG A 477 2.02 30.25 24.65
C ARG A 477 2.77 31.27 23.80
N THR A 478 2.12 32.38 23.47
CA THR A 478 2.69 33.50 22.74
C THR A 478 2.55 34.78 23.56
N PRO A 479 3.42 35.78 23.38
CA PRO A 479 3.28 37.06 24.06
C PRO A 479 1.95 37.76 23.72
N PRO A 480 1.33 38.50 24.66
CA PRO A 480 0.07 39.21 24.41
C PRO A 480 0.12 40.24 23.26
N GLY A 481 1.28 40.85 23.01
CA GLY A 481 1.45 41.85 21.93
C GLY A 481 1.35 41.28 20.51
N LEU A 482 1.38 39.95 20.35
CA LEU A 482 1.47 39.28 19.04
C LEU A 482 0.12 39.24 18.28
N ASP A 483 -1.00 39.61 18.93
CA ASP A 483 -2.34 39.58 18.35
C ASP A 483 -2.45 40.31 17.02
N SER A 484 -1.88 41.51 16.95
CA SER A 484 -1.96 42.36 15.76
C SER A 484 -1.27 41.71 14.54
N PHE A 485 -0.21 40.94 14.77
CA PHE A 485 0.48 40.17 13.76
C PHE A 485 -0.33 38.94 13.34
N ILE A 486 -0.80 38.11 14.30
CA ILE A 486 -1.53 36.86 14.03
C ILE A 486 -2.83 37.13 13.26
N LEU A 487 -3.58 38.15 13.67
CA LEU A 487 -4.84 38.52 13.03
C LEU A 487 -4.60 39.15 11.65
N GLY A 488 -3.51 39.91 11.51
CA GLY A 488 -3.10 40.62 10.30
C GLY A 488 -2.55 39.74 9.17
N LEU A 489 -2.18 38.48 9.43
CA LEU A 489 -1.73 37.56 8.38
C LEU A 489 -2.76 37.45 7.26
N PRO A 490 -2.36 37.31 5.99
CA PRO A 490 -3.31 37.32 4.87
C PRO A 490 -4.24 36.10 4.88
N ARG A 491 -5.43 36.26 4.28
CA ARG A 491 -6.35 35.18 3.94
C ARG A 491 -6.55 35.14 2.44
N TYR A 492 -6.39 33.97 1.86
CA TYR A 492 -6.66 33.73 0.44
C TYR A 492 -7.88 32.82 0.32
N PRO A 493 -8.75 33.03 -0.69
CA PRO A 493 -9.90 32.17 -0.90
C PRO A 493 -9.45 30.74 -1.21
N GLN A 494 -10.27 29.77 -0.83
CA GLN A 494 -10.05 28.39 -1.25
C GLN A 494 -10.24 28.32 -2.77
N PRO A 495 -9.30 27.73 -3.53
CA PRO A 495 -9.46 27.61 -4.98
C PRO A 495 -10.67 26.74 -5.31
N VAL A 496 -11.51 27.22 -6.23
CA VAL A 496 -12.64 26.46 -6.76
C VAL A 496 -12.09 25.38 -7.68
N ASN A 497 -12.12 24.13 -7.23
CA ASN A 497 -11.69 23.01 -8.04
C ASN A 497 -12.80 22.64 -9.03
N ARG A 498 -12.54 22.82 -10.34
CA ARG A 498 -13.41 22.35 -11.42
C ARG A 498 -12.73 21.19 -12.16
N PRO A 499 -12.65 20.00 -11.56
CA PRO A 499 -11.98 18.87 -12.19
C PRO A 499 -12.69 18.53 -13.50
N ARG A 500 -11.93 18.50 -14.59
CA ARG A 500 -12.37 17.92 -15.86
C ARG A 500 -11.87 16.48 -15.90
N PRO A 501 -12.75 15.46 -15.99
CA PRO A 501 -12.32 14.09 -16.21
C PRO A 501 -11.42 14.01 -17.43
N ARG A 502 -10.32 13.26 -17.32
CA ARG A 502 -9.40 13.00 -18.44
C ARG A 502 -9.39 11.49 -18.67
N PRO A 503 -10.36 10.94 -19.41
CA PRO A 503 -10.36 9.52 -19.73
C PRO A 503 -9.16 9.18 -20.60
N LEU A 504 -8.77 7.90 -20.57
CA LEU A 504 -7.76 7.35 -21.48
C LEU A 504 -8.34 7.20 -22.88
N SER A 505 -7.50 7.30 -23.90
CA SER A 505 -7.87 6.88 -25.24
C SER A 505 -8.09 5.36 -25.27
N GLN A 506 -8.91 4.87 -26.20
CA GLN A 506 -9.16 3.44 -26.33
C GLN A 506 -7.87 2.66 -26.68
N ALA A 507 -7.02 3.23 -27.54
CA ALA A 507 -5.74 2.62 -27.91
C ALA A 507 -4.80 2.50 -26.70
N ASP A 508 -4.65 3.56 -25.91
CA ASP A 508 -3.83 3.53 -24.69
C ASP A 508 -4.40 2.53 -23.67
N PHE A 509 -5.74 2.50 -23.51
CA PHE A 509 -6.38 1.56 -22.61
C PHE A 509 -6.13 0.11 -23.02
N GLN A 510 -6.30 -0.23 -24.30
CA GLN A 510 -6.04 -1.57 -24.83
C GLN A 510 -4.58 -1.98 -24.66
N LEU A 511 -3.64 -1.07 -24.93
CA LEU A 511 -2.22 -1.32 -24.71
C LEU A 511 -1.92 -1.63 -23.24
N LEU A 512 -2.58 -0.96 -22.30
CA LEU A 512 -2.39 -1.15 -20.86
C LEU A 512 -2.99 -2.45 -20.29
N ILE A 513 -3.87 -3.12 -21.04
CA ILE A 513 -4.53 -4.38 -20.61
C ILE A 513 -4.21 -5.57 -21.53
N SER A 514 -3.42 -5.39 -22.58
CA SER A 514 -3.07 -6.48 -23.50
C SER A 514 -2.29 -7.59 -22.78
N ALA A 515 -2.43 -8.83 -23.25
CA ALA A 515 -1.78 -9.98 -22.63
C ALA A 515 -0.25 -9.80 -22.53
N ASP A 516 0.38 -9.31 -23.60
CA ASP A 516 1.83 -9.07 -23.65
C ASP A 516 2.26 -7.99 -22.65
N SER A 517 1.50 -6.90 -22.54
CA SER A 517 1.80 -5.82 -21.59
C SER A 517 1.63 -6.31 -20.14
N ILE A 518 0.60 -7.11 -19.86
CA ILE A 518 0.39 -7.69 -18.53
C ILE A 518 1.49 -8.69 -18.19
N ALA A 519 1.91 -9.55 -19.12
CA ALA A 519 3.03 -10.47 -18.92
C ALA A 519 4.34 -9.71 -18.63
N ALA A 520 4.59 -8.60 -19.35
CA ALA A 520 5.74 -7.73 -19.08
C ALA A 520 5.67 -7.12 -17.65
N LEU A 521 4.49 -6.71 -17.19
CA LEU A 521 4.30 -6.21 -15.83
C LEU A 521 4.52 -7.30 -14.77
N GLU A 522 4.04 -8.52 -15.02
CA GLU A 522 4.25 -9.69 -14.16
C GLU A 522 5.74 -10.04 -14.05
N SER A 523 6.51 -9.92 -15.13
CA SER A 523 7.96 -10.18 -15.12
C SER A 523 8.76 -9.23 -14.21
N LEU A 524 8.24 -8.03 -13.94
CA LEU A 524 8.85 -7.06 -13.02
C LEU A 524 8.52 -7.37 -11.55
N ASP A 525 7.53 -8.23 -11.27
CA ASP A 525 7.09 -8.60 -9.94
C ASP A 525 7.94 -9.74 -9.36
N SER A 526 9.23 -9.47 -9.15
CA SER A 526 10.20 -10.47 -8.69
C SER A 526 9.90 -11.10 -7.33
N ASN A 527 8.96 -10.54 -6.56
CA ASN A 527 8.56 -11.03 -5.24
C ASN A 527 7.14 -11.61 -5.23
N ASP A 528 6.49 -11.68 -6.40
CA ASP A 528 5.14 -12.17 -6.59
C ASP A 528 4.14 -11.52 -5.60
N VAL A 529 4.15 -10.18 -5.55
CA VAL A 529 3.24 -9.40 -4.70
C VAL A 529 1.85 -9.30 -5.32
N GLY A 530 1.73 -9.49 -6.63
CA GLY A 530 0.51 -9.33 -7.42
C GLY A 530 0.39 -7.94 -8.06
N ILE A 531 1.49 -7.37 -8.56
CA ILE A 531 1.47 -6.02 -9.16
C ILE A 531 0.48 -5.92 -10.34
N ALA A 532 0.41 -6.93 -11.19
CA ALA A 532 -0.55 -7.00 -12.28
C ALA A 532 -2.00 -7.15 -11.80
N ASP A 533 -2.23 -7.96 -10.76
CA ASP A 533 -3.55 -8.17 -10.17
C ASP A 533 -4.10 -6.87 -9.55
N ILE A 534 -3.23 -6.11 -8.87
CA ILE A 534 -3.55 -4.77 -8.35
C ILE A 534 -3.95 -3.83 -9.49
N TRP A 535 -3.16 -3.80 -10.57
CA TRP A 535 -3.41 -2.93 -11.72
C TRP A 535 -4.76 -3.25 -12.38
N LEU A 536 -4.98 -4.52 -12.74
CA LEU A 536 -6.23 -4.96 -13.38
C LEU A 536 -7.45 -4.72 -12.49
N THR A 537 -7.32 -4.99 -11.19
CA THR A 537 -8.37 -4.67 -10.22
C THR A 537 -8.67 -3.18 -10.23
N GLN A 538 -7.66 -2.32 -10.22
CA GLN A 538 -7.88 -0.88 -10.25
C GLN A 538 -8.55 -0.41 -11.55
N VAL A 539 -8.12 -0.94 -12.69
CA VAL A 539 -8.60 -0.58 -14.03
C VAL A 539 -10.07 -0.93 -14.21
N PHE A 540 -10.47 -2.15 -13.89
CA PHE A 540 -11.83 -2.64 -14.17
C PHE A 540 -12.83 -2.36 -13.03
N GLN A 541 -12.36 -2.19 -11.79
CA GLN A 541 -13.23 -1.98 -10.62
C GLN A 541 -13.31 -0.51 -10.18
N GLY A 542 -12.54 0.37 -10.82
CA GLY A 542 -12.61 1.82 -10.61
C GLY A 542 -12.24 2.31 -9.21
N GLY A 543 -11.62 1.50 -8.35
CA GLY A 543 -11.22 1.91 -7.00
C GLY A 543 -10.06 2.91 -6.97
N ARG A 544 -9.87 3.64 -5.87
CA ARG A 544 -8.58 4.34 -5.68
C ARG A 544 -7.49 3.29 -5.48
N ILE A 545 -6.29 3.54 -6.02
CA ILE A 545 -5.17 2.62 -5.84
C ILE A 545 -4.94 2.28 -4.35
N SER A 546 -5.02 3.25 -3.43
CA SER A 546 -4.85 3.01 -2.01
C SER A 546 -5.93 2.10 -1.38
N GLU A 547 -7.13 2.06 -1.96
CA GLU A 547 -8.22 1.18 -1.53
C GLU A 547 -7.95 -0.25 -2.05
N THR A 548 -7.53 -0.39 -3.31
CA THR A 548 -7.13 -1.68 -3.89
C THR A 548 -5.95 -2.31 -3.15
N LEU A 549 -4.93 -1.52 -2.81
CA LEU A 549 -3.78 -2.02 -2.06
C LEU A 549 -4.17 -2.57 -0.69
N LYS A 550 -5.21 -2.02 -0.05
CA LYS A 550 -5.66 -2.36 1.30
C LYS A 550 -6.71 -3.47 1.35
N LEU A 551 -7.03 -4.11 0.22
CA LEU A 551 -7.94 -5.26 0.21
C LEU A 551 -7.43 -6.33 1.17
N ARG A 552 -8.31 -6.83 2.03
CA ARG A 552 -8.05 -7.95 2.94
C ARG A 552 -8.29 -9.28 2.23
N LEU A 553 -7.79 -10.37 2.77
CA LEU A 553 -8.00 -11.71 2.20
C LEU A 553 -9.48 -12.06 2.03
N GLY A 554 -10.34 -11.68 2.99
CA GLY A 554 -11.78 -11.95 2.95
C GLY A 554 -12.59 -10.96 2.09
N CYS A 555 -11.96 -10.00 1.41
CA CYS A 555 -12.67 -8.95 0.66
C CYS A 555 -13.22 -9.42 -0.70
N VAL A 556 -13.18 -10.71 -1.02
CA VAL A 556 -13.60 -11.26 -2.31
C VAL A 556 -14.43 -12.52 -2.07
N GLY A 557 -15.57 -12.62 -2.75
CA GLY A 557 -16.51 -13.74 -2.53
C GLY A 557 -17.72 -13.68 -3.45
N LEU A 558 -18.64 -14.62 -3.26
CA LEU A 558 -19.89 -14.69 -4.02
C LEU A 558 -21.06 -14.22 -3.15
N VAL A 559 -22.00 -13.49 -3.76
CA VAL A 559 -23.30 -13.14 -3.17
C VAL A 559 -24.41 -13.87 -3.91
N GLY A 560 -25.34 -14.47 -3.18
CA GLY A 560 -26.40 -15.31 -3.75
C GLY A 560 -25.85 -16.58 -4.40
N ARG A 561 -26.46 -17.02 -5.50
CA ARG A 561 -26.10 -18.31 -6.14
C ARG A 561 -24.84 -18.26 -7.03
N ALA A 562 -24.38 -17.08 -7.46
CA ALA A 562 -23.23 -17.00 -8.39
C ALA A 562 -22.56 -15.63 -8.58
N GLN A 563 -23.03 -14.52 -8.00
CA GLN A 563 -22.53 -13.20 -8.38
C GLN A 563 -21.21 -12.88 -7.67
N PRO A 564 -20.09 -12.63 -8.38
CA PRO A 564 -18.84 -12.21 -7.75
C PRO A 564 -18.93 -10.80 -7.19
N TYR A 565 -18.39 -10.63 -5.98
CA TYR A 565 -18.35 -9.37 -5.24
C TYR A 565 -16.95 -9.09 -4.70
N ILE A 566 -16.68 -7.80 -4.56
CA ILE A 566 -15.50 -7.27 -3.88
C ILE A 566 -15.94 -6.24 -2.84
N TRP A 567 -15.40 -6.36 -1.63
CA TRP A 567 -15.63 -5.43 -0.52
C TRP A 567 -14.42 -4.53 -0.29
N ARG A 568 -14.65 -3.25 -0.06
CA ARG A 568 -13.56 -2.28 0.16
C ARG A 568 -13.91 -1.21 1.18
N ASP A 569 -12.89 -0.78 1.91
CA ASP A 569 -12.99 0.35 2.82
C ASP A 569 -12.77 1.67 2.05
N ILE A 570 -13.82 2.49 1.93
CA ILE A 570 -13.76 3.78 1.24
C ILE A 570 -13.20 4.84 2.18
N SER A 571 -11.87 4.94 2.15
CA SER A 571 -11.05 5.80 3.02
C SER A 571 -11.42 7.29 3.07
N LYS A 572 -12.02 7.86 2.02
CA LYS A 572 -12.32 9.31 1.97
C LYS A 572 -13.51 9.71 2.85
N VAL A 573 -14.50 8.83 2.96
CA VAL A 573 -15.72 9.07 3.74
C VAL A 573 -15.84 8.15 4.95
N ASN A 574 -14.82 7.32 5.19
CA ASN A 574 -14.74 6.39 6.30
C ASN A 574 -15.90 5.37 6.32
N VAL A 575 -16.31 4.89 5.14
CA VAL A 575 -17.29 3.80 4.99
C VAL A 575 -16.50 2.50 4.85
N VAL A 576 -16.74 1.54 5.72
CA VAL A 576 -16.09 0.23 5.73
C VAL A 576 -16.94 -0.81 5.03
N ASP A 577 -16.31 -1.86 4.51
CA ASP A 577 -16.97 -3.03 3.89
C ASP A 577 -18.00 -2.68 2.81
N TRP A 578 -17.68 -1.70 1.95
CA TRP A 578 -18.51 -1.35 0.80
C TRP A 578 -18.42 -2.44 -0.28
N GLY A 579 -19.46 -3.26 -0.38
CA GLY A 579 -19.59 -4.34 -1.36
C GLY A 579 -20.05 -3.85 -2.73
N MET A 580 -19.49 -4.42 -3.79
CA MET A 580 -19.95 -4.18 -5.16
C MET A 580 -19.69 -5.37 -6.08
N PRO A 581 -20.44 -5.47 -7.21
CA PRO A 581 -20.20 -6.51 -8.21
C PRO A 581 -18.77 -6.44 -8.75
N CYS A 582 -18.14 -7.60 -8.88
CA CYS A 582 -16.79 -7.75 -9.40
C CYS A 582 -16.83 -8.40 -10.79
N TYR A 583 -16.21 -7.74 -11.79
CA TYR A 583 -15.90 -8.36 -13.07
C TYR A 583 -15.22 -9.73 -12.91
N LEU A 584 -15.75 -10.76 -13.59
CA LEU A 584 -15.41 -12.16 -13.37
C LEU A 584 -13.92 -12.49 -13.61
N PRO A 585 -13.26 -12.04 -14.71
CA PRO A 585 -11.83 -12.28 -14.89
C PRO A 585 -10.95 -11.67 -13.79
N VAL A 586 -11.36 -10.52 -13.23
CA VAL A 586 -10.67 -9.94 -12.07
C VAL A 586 -10.90 -10.81 -10.84
N TYR A 587 -12.13 -11.27 -10.60
CA TYR A 587 -12.46 -12.16 -9.50
C TYR A 587 -11.61 -13.44 -9.52
N GLU A 588 -11.51 -14.11 -10.67
CA GLU A 588 -10.69 -15.33 -10.83
C GLU A 588 -9.20 -15.09 -10.58
N ARG A 589 -8.67 -13.94 -11.00
CA ARG A 589 -7.29 -13.54 -10.66
C ARG A 589 -7.13 -13.29 -9.17
N LEU A 590 -8.09 -12.64 -8.53
CA LEU A 590 -8.07 -12.39 -7.09
C LEU A 590 -8.19 -13.68 -6.26
N LEU A 591 -8.96 -14.67 -6.72
CA LEU A 591 -9.01 -16.00 -6.09
C LEU A 591 -7.65 -16.70 -6.13
N ARG A 592 -7.00 -16.74 -7.30
CA ARG A 592 -5.64 -17.29 -7.43
C ARG A 592 -4.66 -16.54 -6.52
N ARG A 593 -4.76 -15.21 -6.45
CA ARG A 593 -3.94 -14.40 -5.54
C ARG A 593 -4.22 -14.70 -4.06
N GLN A 594 -5.46 -14.94 -3.69
CA GLN A 594 -5.87 -15.31 -2.33
C GLN A 594 -5.21 -16.64 -1.93
N GLU A 595 -5.22 -17.64 -2.81
CA GLU A 595 -4.58 -18.93 -2.59
C GLU A 595 -3.05 -18.82 -2.44
N LEU A 596 -2.38 -18.08 -3.33
CA LEU A 596 -0.95 -17.80 -3.24
C LEU A 596 -0.58 -17.12 -1.91
N THR A 597 -1.39 -16.16 -1.49
CA THR A 597 -1.18 -15.43 -0.23
C THR A 597 -1.42 -16.31 0.98
N ARG A 598 -2.46 -17.16 0.96
CA ARG A 598 -2.71 -18.16 2.01
C ARG A 598 -1.57 -19.19 2.08
N ALA A 599 -1.02 -19.62 0.95
CA ALA A 599 0.15 -20.50 0.93
C ALA A 599 1.38 -19.84 1.59
N LYS A 600 1.63 -18.55 1.30
CA LYS A 600 2.70 -17.76 1.96
C LYS A 600 2.48 -17.65 3.47
N LEU A 601 1.23 -17.42 3.90
CA LEU A 601 0.88 -17.36 5.32
C LEU A 601 1.06 -18.72 6.01
N ARG A 602 0.61 -19.82 5.41
CA ARG A 602 0.82 -21.17 5.95
C ARG A 602 2.30 -21.50 6.12
N ALA A 603 3.13 -21.17 5.13
CA ALA A 603 4.57 -21.36 5.22
C ALA A 603 5.18 -20.53 6.36
N ARG A 604 4.72 -19.28 6.51
CA ARG A 604 5.19 -18.36 7.56
C ARG A 604 4.79 -18.79 8.97
N TYR A 605 3.54 -19.22 9.13
CA TYR A 605 2.91 -19.60 10.40
C TYR A 605 2.97 -21.12 10.65
N ALA A 606 3.78 -21.86 9.90
CA ALA A 606 3.83 -23.32 9.94
C ALA A 606 4.07 -23.89 11.36
N LYS A 607 4.93 -23.26 12.16
CA LYS A 607 5.20 -23.68 13.54
C LYS A 607 4.00 -23.49 14.46
N GLU A 608 3.33 -22.35 14.35
CA GLU A 608 2.12 -22.04 15.14
C GLU A 608 0.98 -22.97 14.74
N LEU A 609 0.77 -23.17 13.44
CA LEU A 609 -0.23 -24.11 12.93
C LEU A 609 0.06 -25.55 13.39
N ALA A 610 1.33 -25.98 13.38
CA ALA A 610 1.71 -27.31 13.84
C ALA A 610 1.37 -27.53 15.33
N ALA A 611 1.48 -26.49 16.16
CA ALA A 611 1.19 -26.54 17.59
C ALA A 611 -0.30 -26.50 17.93
N LEU A 612 -1.17 -26.12 16.99
CA LEU A 612 -2.61 -26.02 17.18
C LEU A 612 -3.35 -27.30 16.74
N ASP A 613 -4.47 -27.57 17.40
CA ASP A 613 -5.42 -28.62 17.02
C ASP A 613 -6.23 -28.23 15.77
N GLY A 614 -7.05 -29.14 15.24
CA GLY A 614 -7.81 -28.90 14.00
C GLY A 614 -8.73 -27.68 14.07
N ARG A 615 -9.35 -27.42 15.24
CA ARG A 615 -10.21 -26.24 15.46
C ARG A 615 -9.40 -24.96 15.56
N GLY A 616 -8.29 -24.97 16.31
CA GLY A 616 -7.39 -23.83 16.44
C GLY A 616 -6.76 -23.43 15.11
N ARG A 617 -6.38 -24.41 14.27
CA ARG A 617 -5.90 -24.15 12.90
C ARG A 617 -6.95 -23.45 12.06
N ALA A 618 -8.18 -23.97 12.03
CA ALA A 618 -9.26 -23.36 11.25
C ALA A 618 -9.58 -21.94 11.73
N GLN A 619 -9.58 -21.69 13.03
CA GLN A 619 -9.81 -20.36 13.60
C GLN A 619 -8.69 -19.38 13.25
N LEU A 620 -7.43 -19.81 13.31
CA LEU A 620 -6.29 -18.98 12.92
C LEU A 620 -6.32 -18.65 11.43
N GLU A 621 -6.57 -19.64 10.56
CA GLU A 621 -6.70 -19.39 9.12
C GLU A 621 -7.88 -18.46 8.80
N ALA A 622 -9.04 -18.63 9.46
CA ALA A 622 -10.19 -17.74 9.30
C ALA A 622 -9.90 -16.31 9.78
N SER A 623 -9.07 -16.14 10.82
CA SER A 623 -8.67 -14.80 11.27
C SER A 623 -7.90 -14.01 10.20
N TRP A 624 -7.17 -14.71 9.31
CA TRP A 624 -6.41 -14.05 8.25
C TRP A 624 -7.31 -13.32 7.25
N ASP A 625 -8.54 -13.78 7.04
CA ASP A 625 -9.49 -13.14 6.13
C ASP A 625 -9.82 -11.71 6.56
N ARG A 626 -9.83 -11.45 7.87
CA ARG A 626 -10.04 -10.13 8.47
C ARG A 626 -8.74 -9.35 8.66
N ASP A 627 -7.66 -10.01 9.06
CA ASP A 627 -6.49 -9.31 9.61
C ASP A 627 -5.33 -9.20 8.63
N LYS A 628 -5.32 -9.98 7.53
CA LYS A 628 -4.20 -10.03 6.58
C LYS A 628 -4.58 -9.40 5.23
N PRO A 629 -3.63 -8.66 4.60
CA PRO A 629 -3.83 -8.08 3.29
C PRO A 629 -3.81 -9.16 2.20
N LEU A 630 -4.59 -8.94 1.15
CA LEU A 630 -4.56 -9.75 -0.08
C LEU A 630 -3.25 -9.57 -0.87
N PHE A 631 -2.61 -8.40 -0.73
CA PHE A 631 -1.35 -8.05 -1.39
C PHE A 631 -0.26 -7.71 -0.35
N PRO A 632 0.33 -8.70 0.33
CA PRO A 632 1.33 -8.43 1.35
C PRO A 632 2.62 -7.84 0.74
N ALA A 633 3.17 -6.80 1.38
CA ALA A 633 4.46 -6.25 0.99
C ALA A 633 5.57 -7.30 1.14
N ALA A 634 6.48 -7.38 0.16
CA ALA A 634 7.63 -8.29 0.24
C ALA A 634 8.77 -7.79 1.14
N ILE A 635 8.85 -6.47 1.37
CA ILE A 635 9.99 -5.83 2.03
C ILE A 635 9.56 -5.29 3.40
N SER A 636 10.36 -5.57 4.44
CA SER A 636 10.11 -5.07 5.81
C SER A 636 8.74 -5.50 6.37
N ASN A 637 8.33 -6.75 6.07
CA ASN A 637 7.03 -7.31 6.43
C ASN A 637 7.14 -8.83 6.67
N PRO A 638 7.96 -9.26 7.65
CA PRO A 638 8.20 -10.68 7.89
C PRO A 638 6.94 -11.46 8.27
N ASP A 639 5.94 -10.79 8.85
CA ASP A 639 4.69 -11.40 9.32
C ASP A 639 3.55 -11.31 8.30
N LEU A 640 3.86 -10.83 7.08
CA LEU A 640 2.91 -10.64 5.98
C LEU A 640 1.66 -9.83 6.41
N ALA A 641 1.83 -8.93 7.39
CA ALA A 641 0.74 -8.18 8.01
C ALA A 641 0.44 -6.85 7.29
N PHE A 642 1.39 -6.35 6.49
CA PHE A 642 1.24 -5.07 5.78
C PHE A 642 1.01 -5.26 4.30
N GLU A 643 0.12 -4.44 3.76
CA GLU A 643 -0.09 -4.32 2.34
C GLU A 643 1.12 -3.71 1.63
N VAL A 644 1.25 -4.00 0.33
CA VAL A 644 2.25 -3.35 -0.51
C VAL A 644 2.06 -1.83 -0.47
N SER A 645 3.16 -1.13 -0.20
CA SER A 645 3.12 0.34 -0.14
C SER A 645 2.83 0.94 -1.52
N GLN A 646 2.24 2.13 -1.55
CA GLN A 646 1.98 2.83 -2.81
C GLN A 646 3.27 3.07 -3.63
N THR A 647 4.42 3.31 -2.97
CA THR A 647 5.72 3.40 -3.64
C THR A 647 6.18 2.04 -4.17
N GLY A 648 5.97 0.97 -3.39
CA GLY A 648 6.29 -0.40 -3.80
C GLY A 648 5.54 -0.83 -5.06
N PHE A 649 4.29 -0.40 -5.22
CA PHE A 649 3.53 -0.57 -6.47
C PHE A 649 3.97 0.39 -7.57
N ARG A 650 4.09 1.69 -7.25
CA ARG A 650 4.36 2.72 -8.27
C ARG A 650 5.71 2.57 -8.96
N ASN A 651 6.74 2.08 -8.29
CA ASN A 651 8.07 1.94 -8.89
C ASN A 651 8.07 0.96 -10.09
N PRO A 652 7.71 -0.33 -9.92
CA PRO A 652 7.64 -1.26 -11.05
C PRO A 652 6.57 -0.84 -12.06
N TRP A 653 5.44 -0.31 -11.60
CA TRP A 653 4.40 0.21 -12.49
C TRP A 653 4.89 1.36 -13.37
N THR A 654 5.68 2.30 -12.84
CA THR A 654 6.20 3.43 -13.62
C THR A 654 7.25 2.95 -14.63
N GLN A 655 8.12 2.02 -14.23
CA GLN A 655 9.09 1.40 -15.14
C GLN A 655 8.40 0.68 -16.31
N TRP A 656 7.38 -0.13 -16.01
CA TRP A 656 6.54 -0.77 -17.02
C TRP A 656 5.84 0.26 -17.92
N PHE A 657 5.19 1.25 -17.31
CA PHE A 657 4.45 2.28 -18.01
C PHE A 657 5.33 3.09 -18.98
N GLU A 658 6.55 3.44 -18.56
CA GLU A 658 7.54 4.13 -19.40
C GLU A 658 8.04 3.23 -20.55
N SER A 659 8.15 1.91 -20.32
CA SER A 659 8.54 0.95 -21.37
C SER A 659 7.52 0.85 -22.52
N LEU A 660 6.25 1.18 -22.25
CA LEU A 660 5.18 1.23 -23.25
C LEU A 660 5.19 2.53 -24.08
N GLY A 661 6.09 3.48 -23.79
CA GLY A 661 6.19 4.76 -24.50
C GLY A 661 5.11 5.78 -24.13
N LEU A 662 4.25 5.47 -23.16
CA LEU A 662 3.16 6.33 -22.72
C LEU A 662 3.66 7.44 -21.78
N LYS A 663 3.04 8.62 -21.83
CA LYS A 663 3.39 9.79 -20.99
C LYS A 663 2.15 10.47 -20.43
N TRP A 664 2.31 11.14 -19.30
CA TRP A 664 1.29 11.99 -18.66
C TRP A 664 -0.01 11.29 -18.22
N ILE A 665 -0.04 9.97 -18.21
CA ILE A 665 -1.16 9.19 -17.68
C ILE A 665 -0.97 8.94 -16.18
N THR A 666 -2.06 9.01 -15.43
CA THR A 666 -2.07 8.63 -14.01
C THR A 666 -3.00 7.47 -13.77
N THR A 667 -2.73 6.69 -12.73
CA THR A 667 -3.62 5.62 -12.28
C THR A 667 -5.03 6.11 -11.92
N HIS A 668 -5.25 7.42 -11.77
CA HIS A 668 -6.58 7.98 -11.51
C HIS A 668 -7.42 8.14 -12.78
N GLN A 669 -6.78 8.24 -13.96
CA GLN A 669 -7.50 8.39 -15.23
C GLN A 669 -8.30 7.14 -15.59
N THR A 670 -7.86 5.94 -15.21
CA THR A 670 -8.61 4.69 -15.43
C THR A 670 -9.99 4.73 -14.76
N ARG A 671 -10.09 5.36 -13.59
CA ARG A 671 -11.36 5.58 -12.91
C ARG A 671 -12.27 6.54 -13.69
N SER A 672 -11.69 7.56 -14.33
CA SER A 672 -12.44 8.43 -15.25
C SER A 672 -12.88 7.69 -16.51
N THR A 673 -12.00 6.85 -17.09
CA THR A 673 -12.31 5.99 -18.23
C THR A 673 -13.47 5.05 -17.91
N LEU A 674 -13.45 4.36 -16.77
CA LEU A 674 -14.54 3.45 -16.37
C LEU A 674 -15.85 4.22 -16.17
N ALA A 675 -15.82 5.34 -15.44
CA ALA A 675 -16.99 6.16 -15.20
C ALA A 675 -17.65 6.62 -16.51
N MET A 676 -16.84 7.17 -17.42
CA MET A 676 -17.32 7.64 -18.72
C MET A 676 -17.74 6.47 -19.61
N SER A 677 -17.02 5.35 -19.61
CA SER A 677 -17.40 4.17 -20.38
C SER A 677 -18.74 3.60 -19.92
N LEU A 678 -19.01 3.53 -18.61
CA LEU A 678 -20.30 3.05 -18.11
C LEU A 678 -21.44 4.00 -18.54
N LEU A 679 -21.25 5.31 -18.38
CA LEU A 679 -22.22 6.32 -18.83
C LEU A 679 -22.44 6.27 -20.36
N ASP A 680 -21.35 6.15 -21.12
CA ASP A 680 -21.33 6.01 -22.58
C ASP A 680 -21.88 4.67 -23.09
N ASN A 681 -22.13 3.71 -22.19
CA ASN A 681 -22.81 2.46 -22.46
C ASN A 681 -24.21 2.43 -21.83
N GLY A 682 -24.73 3.59 -21.39
CA GLY A 682 -26.12 3.75 -20.92
C GLY A 682 -26.35 3.39 -19.46
N ALA A 683 -25.31 3.19 -18.66
CA ALA A 683 -25.48 2.89 -17.23
C ALA A 683 -26.08 4.10 -16.49
N PRO A 684 -27.11 3.91 -15.62
CA PRO A 684 -27.69 5.00 -14.85
C PRO A 684 -26.65 5.72 -13.99
N PRO A 685 -26.70 7.07 -13.89
CA PRO A 685 -25.79 7.84 -13.05
C PRO A 685 -25.72 7.33 -11.60
N ALA A 686 -26.85 6.92 -11.02
CA ALA A 686 -26.92 6.35 -9.67
C ALA A 686 -26.11 5.05 -9.53
N LEU A 687 -26.15 4.17 -10.53
CA LEU A 687 -25.37 2.93 -10.56
C LEU A 687 -23.87 3.24 -10.67
N VAL A 688 -23.49 4.16 -11.55
CA VAL A 688 -22.08 4.59 -11.71
C VAL A 688 -21.56 5.23 -10.40
N ARG A 689 -22.40 5.98 -9.70
CA ARG A 689 -22.12 6.56 -8.37
C ARG A 689 -21.83 5.47 -7.34
N GLN A 690 -22.65 4.43 -7.31
CA GLN A 690 -22.53 3.29 -6.39
C GLN A 690 -21.27 2.45 -6.68
N VAL A 691 -21.02 2.10 -7.94
CA VAL A 691 -19.83 1.32 -8.37
C VAL A 691 -18.53 2.05 -8.02
N LEU A 692 -18.51 3.38 -8.22
CA LEU A 692 -17.35 4.19 -7.91
C LEU A 692 -17.24 4.56 -6.42
N GLY A 693 -18.31 4.43 -5.63
CA GLY A 693 -18.33 4.92 -4.25
C GLY A 693 -18.21 6.44 -4.17
N HIS A 694 -18.92 7.16 -5.05
CA HIS A 694 -19.07 8.61 -4.97
C HIS A 694 -20.23 8.96 -4.03
N PHE A 695 -19.96 9.65 -2.91
CA PHE A 695 -21.00 9.96 -1.91
C PHE A 695 -21.72 11.29 -2.18
N SER A 696 -21.16 12.17 -3.03
CA SER A 696 -21.77 13.44 -3.43
C SER A 696 -22.21 13.41 -4.89
N GLU A 697 -23.41 13.91 -5.18
CA GLU A 697 -23.95 14.03 -6.55
C GLU A 697 -23.07 14.93 -7.44
N GLU A 698 -22.55 16.02 -6.89
CA GLU A 698 -21.61 16.93 -7.55
C GLU A 698 -20.36 16.21 -8.11
N ALA A 699 -19.91 15.13 -7.45
CA ALA A 699 -18.73 14.40 -7.89
C ALA A 699 -18.98 13.58 -9.17
N LEU A 700 -20.23 13.13 -9.39
CA LEU A 700 -20.62 12.43 -10.61
C LEU A 700 -20.94 13.41 -11.75
N ALA A 701 -21.50 14.58 -11.43
CA ALA A 701 -21.80 15.65 -12.40
C ALA A 701 -20.57 16.08 -13.23
N HIS A 702 -19.35 15.85 -12.72
CA HIS A 702 -18.13 16.04 -13.49
C HIS A 702 -17.97 15.07 -14.66
N TYR A 703 -18.44 13.82 -14.52
CA TYR A 703 -18.39 12.76 -15.53
C TYR A 703 -19.63 12.76 -16.42
N ALA A 704 -20.79 13.09 -15.86
CA ALA A 704 -22.09 13.10 -16.54
C ALA A 704 -22.30 14.34 -17.44
N ARG A 705 -21.23 14.93 -17.97
CA ARG A 705 -21.37 15.91 -19.05
C ARG A 705 -21.72 15.11 -20.31
N TYR A 706 -23.02 14.94 -20.55
CA TYR A 706 -23.55 14.44 -21.80
C TYR A 706 -22.87 15.19 -22.95
N ASN A 707 -21.98 14.50 -23.66
CA ASN A 707 -21.42 15.00 -24.90
C ASN A 707 -22.46 14.71 -26.00
N ASP A 708 -22.70 15.68 -26.89
CA ASP A 708 -23.57 15.54 -28.06
C ASP A 708 -23.29 14.25 -28.86
N ALA A 709 -22.05 13.79 -28.89
CA ALA A 709 -21.67 12.54 -29.57
C ALA A 709 -22.10 11.25 -28.84
N THR A 710 -22.15 11.24 -27.50
CA THR A 710 -22.63 10.08 -26.71
C THR A 710 -24.15 9.99 -26.79
N VAL A 711 -24.83 11.14 -26.75
CA VAL A 711 -26.29 11.23 -26.99
C VAL A 711 -26.62 10.74 -28.40
N LYS A 712 -25.94 11.24 -29.44
CA LYS A 712 -26.11 10.76 -30.82
C LYS A 712 -25.84 9.26 -30.98
N ARG A 713 -24.83 8.72 -30.30
CA ARG A 713 -24.44 7.30 -30.40
C ARG A 713 -25.44 6.34 -29.75
N HIS A 714 -26.00 6.67 -28.58
CA HIS A 714 -27.09 5.89 -27.98
C HIS A 714 -28.36 5.95 -28.81
N LEU A 715 -28.59 7.08 -29.48
CA LEU A 715 -29.64 7.23 -30.48
C LEU A 715 -29.36 6.49 -31.80
N GLN A 716 -28.12 6.02 -32.06
CA GLN A 716 -27.66 5.40 -33.31
C GLN A 716 -27.38 3.88 -33.21
N GLN A 717 -27.64 3.22 -32.07
CA GLN A 717 -27.41 1.78 -31.92
C GLN A 717 -28.40 0.96 -32.75
N VAL A 718 -27.89 -0.05 -33.47
CA VAL A 718 -28.64 -0.99 -34.31
C VAL A 718 -29.62 -1.79 -33.46
N TRP A 719 -30.91 -1.74 -33.79
CA TRP A 719 -31.97 -2.44 -33.07
C TRP A 719 -32.23 -3.82 -33.67
N ALA A 720 -32.41 -4.84 -32.82
CA ALA A 720 -32.80 -6.19 -33.22
C ALA A 720 -34.14 -6.58 -32.61
N ALA A 721 -34.92 -7.42 -33.30
CA ALA A 721 -36.24 -7.86 -32.89
C ALA A 721 -36.20 -8.64 -31.56
N GLY A 722 -37.06 -8.28 -30.61
CA GLY A 722 -37.19 -8.91 -29.30
C GLY A 722 -37.89 -10.28 -29.32
N PRO A 723 -37.93 -11.01 -28.18
CA PRO A 723 -38.37 -12.40 -28.10
C PRO A 723 -39.87 -12.64 -28.37
N GLY A 724 -40.68 -11.58 -28.44
CA GLY A 724 -42.11 -11.62 -28.76
C GLY A 724 -42.46 -11.37 -30.24
N MET A 725 -41.47 -11.24 -31.13
CA MET A 725 -41.66 -11.08 -32.58
C MET A 725 -41.39 -12.41 -33.30
N ASP A 726 -41.98 -12.61 -34.47
CA ASP A 726 -41.96 -13.89 -35.22
C ASP A 726 -40.57 -14.52 -35.44
N LYS A 727 -39.48 -13.72 -35.47
CA LYS A 727 -38.06 -14.17 -35.50
C LYS A 727 -37.15 -13.29 -34.62
N PRO A 728 -36.88 -13.68 -33.37
CA PRO A 728 -36.02 -12.93 -32.45
C PRO A 728 -34.57 -12.82 -32.93
N GLY A 729 -33.92 -11.67 -32.69
CA GLY A 729 -32.52 -11.41 -33.04
C GLY A 729 -32.27 -10.82 -34.43
N THR A 730 -33.31 -10.54 -35.21
CA THR A 730 -33.18 -9.96 -36.56
C THR A 730 -32.91 -8.45 -36.49
N VAL A 731 -31.85 -7.97 -37.16
CA VAL A 731 -31.47 -6.55 -37.20
C VAL A 731 -32.43 -5.72 -38.06
N LEU A 732 -33.01 -4.66 -37.49
CA LEU A 732 -34.08 -3.85 -38.08
C LEU A 732 -33.62 -2.51 -38.69
N LEU A 733 -32.40 -2.00 -38.42
CA LEU A 733 -31.87 -0.76 -39.05
C LEU A 733 -30.35 -0.63 -38.94
N ARG A 734 -29.66 -0.01 -39.92
CA ARG A 734 -28.21 0.29 -39.88
C ARG A 734 -27.91 1.81 -39.99
N PRO A 735 -26.76 2.29 -39.47
CA PRO A 735 -26.47 3.73 -39.29
C PRO A 735 -26.51 4.59 -40.56
N ASP A 736 -26.37 3.96 -41.71
CA ASP A 736 -26.20 4.56 -43.04
C ASP A 736 -27.54 5.06 -43.62
N GLU A 737 -28.66 4.60 -43.04
CA GLU A 737 -30.03 4.80 -43.53
C GLU A 737 -30.70 6.08 -42.95
N ILE A 738 -29.96 6.86 -42.15
CA ILE A 738 -30.44 8.04 -41.39
C ILE A 738 -29.95 9.36 -42.02
N ASN A 739 -29.84 9.45 -43.35
CA ASN A 739 -29.45 10.70 -44.04
C ASN A 739 -30.53 11.19 -45.02
N ALA A 740 -31.79 11.26 -44.57
CA ALA A 740 -32.87 11.83 -45.38
C ALA A 740 -33.42 13.12 -44.73
N ASP A 741 -33.17 14.21 -45.46
CA ASP A 741 -33.43 15.65 -45.32
C ASP A 741 -34.78 16.16 -44.75
N ASP A 742 -35.54 15.38 -44.00
CA ASP A 742 -36.82 15.85 -43.46
C ASP A 742 -36.83 15.90 -41.92
N SER A 743 -36.50 17.08 -41.38
CA SER A 743 -36.50 17.35 -39.95
C SER A 743 -37.88 17.17 -39.30
N ALA A 744 -38.97 17.21 -40.07
CA ALA A 744 -40.31 16.96 -39.56
C ALA A 744 -40.58 15.46 -39.38
N ALA A 745 -40.05 14.61 -40.28
CA ALA A 745 -40.14 13.15 -40.15
C ALA A 745 -39.23 12.60 -39.02
N ALA A 746 -38.11 13.27 -38.74
CA ALA A 746 -37.24 12.98 -37.62
C ALA A 746 -37.87 13.38 -36.27
N ALA A 747 -38.57 14.52 -36.21
CA ALA A 747 -39.29 14.93 -35.00
C ALA A 747 -40.49 14.00 -34.71
N ALA A 748 -41.19 13.53 -35.75
CA ALA A 748 -42.38 12.70 -35.61
C ALA A 748 -42.12 11.25 -35.17
N ARG A 749 -40.86 10.78 -35.15
CA ARG A 749 -40.52 9.38 -34.80
C ARG A 749 -39.67 9.24 -33.54
N ILE A 750 -39.40 10.35 -32.86
CA ILE A 750 -38.84 10.40 -31.50
C ILE A 750 -39.83 9.85 -30.46
N ASP A 751 -41.10 9.66 -30.81
CA ASP A 751 -42.19 9.53 -29.82
C ASP A 751 -42.58 8.10 -29.42
N LEU A 752 -41.79 7.05 -29.73
CA LEU A 752 -42.30 5.68 -29.70
C LEU A 752 -41.44 4.55 -29.05
N THR A 753 -40.73 4.84 -27.94
CA THR A 753 -40.44 3.90 -26.82
C THR A 753 -41.69 3.77 -25.94
N ILE A 754 -41.92 2.81 -25.01
CA ILE A 754 -43.06 2.97 -24.07
C ILE A 754 -42.92 4.35 -23.38
N VAL A 755 -43.83 5.26 -23.71
CA VAL A 755 -43.87 6.65 -23.24
C VAL A 755 -44.91 6.73 -22.12
N PRO A 756 -44.64 7.42 -21.00
CA PRO A 756 -45.68 7.80 -20.06
C PRO A 756 -46.77 8.56 -20.80
N VAL A 757 -48.02 8.09 -20.76
CA VAL A 757 -49.16 8.95 -21.13
C VAL A 757 -49.47 9.82 -19.91
N GLU A 758 -50.21 10.93 -20.02
CA GLU A 758 -50.58 11.75 -18.85
C GLU A 758 -51.14 10.87 -17.72
N HIS A 759 -50.29 10.55 -16.73
CA HIS A 759 -50.58 9.79 -15.51
C HIS A 759 -51.22 8.41 -15.75
N GLY A 760 -50.53 7.53 -16.49
CA GLY A 760 -50.84 6.09 -16.61
C GLY A 760 -49.99 5.38 -17.67
N LEU A 761 -50.13 4.06 -17.80
CA LEU A 761 -49.31 3.21 -18.67
C LEU A 761 -50.14 2.53 -19.77
N CYS A 762 -49.71 2.64 -21.02
CA CYS A 762 -50.33 1.91 -22.14
C CYS A 762 -49.58 0.57 -22.36
N ARG A 763 -50.28 -0.57 -22.24
CA ARG A 763 -49.69 -1.91 -22.42
C ARG A 763 -49.33 -2.26 -23.87
N TYR A 764 -49.85 -1.53 -24.84
CA TYR A 764 -49.62 -1.80 -26.25
C TYR A 764 -48.37 -1.08 -26.82
N GLY A 765 -47.74 -0.19 -26.03
CA GLY A 765 -46.72 0.73 -26.57
C GLY A 765 -47.37 1.80 -27.47
N PRO A 766 -46.59 2.75 -27.95
CA PRO A 766 -46.60 4.10 -27.45
C PRO A 766 -47.64 4.95 -28.15
N VAL A 767 -48.51 5.55 -27.35
CA VAL A 767 -49.56 6.43 -27.84
C VAL A 767 -49.69 7.53 -26.81
N VAL A 768 -49.02 8.65 -27.04
CA VAL A 768 -49.35 9.89 -26.31
C VAL A 768 -50.35 10.66 -27.18
N GLY A 769 -51.55 10.90 -26.65
CA GLY A 769 -52.54 11.79 -27.26
C GLY A 769 -53.56 11.18 -28.24
N GLY A 770 -53.66 9.85 -28.34
CA GLY A 770 -54.79 9.16 -29.02
C GLY A 770 -54.84 9.20 -30.55
N THR A 771 -54.20 10.16 -31.21
CA THR A 771 -54.33 10.38 -32.68
C THR A 771 -53.63 9.32 -33.54
N GLN A 772 -52.70 8.56 -32.99
CA GLN A 772 -52.00 7.45 -33.66
C GLN A 772 -52.39 6.08 -33.08
N CYS A 773 -53.40 6.03 -32.21
CA CYS A 773 -53.95 4.80 -31.66
C CYS A 773 -54.53 3.95 -32.82
N PRO A 774 -54.14 2.68 -32.99
CA PRO A 774 -54.76 1.80 -34.01
C PRO A 774 -56.27 1.63 -33.80
N TRP A 775 -56.73 1.88 -32.57
CA TRP A 775 -58.15 1.89 -32.18
C TRP A 775 -58.76 3.28 -32.15
N GLN A 776 -58.01 4.32 -32.53
CA GLN A 776 -58.41 5.74 -32.57
C GLN A 776 -59.00 6.30 -31.26
N LYS A 777 -58.76 5.63 -30.12
CA LYS A 777 -59.24 6.06 -28.80
C LYS A 777 -58.26 7.04 -28.15
N ASN A 778 -58.77 8.17 -27.66
CA ASN A 778 -58.01 9.11 -26.82
C ASN A 778 -58.12 8.69 -25.34
N CYS A 779 -57.07 8.06 -24.81
CA CYS A 779 -57.03 7.47 -23.47
C CYS A 779 -57.08 8.48 -22.32
N THR A 780 -57.07 9.80 -22.60
CA THR A 780 -57.09 10.85 -21.56
C THR A 780 -58.46 11.51 -21.32
N ASP A 781 -59.28 11.65 -22.36
CA ASP A 781 -60.51 12.48 -22.34
C ASP A 781 -61.38 12.30 -23.62
N GLY A 782 -61.19 11.20 -24.37
CA GLY A 782 -61.90 10.93 -25.62
C GLY A 782 -63.37 10.55 -25.45
N PRO A 783 -64.22 10.80 -26.45
CA PRO A 783 -65.66 10.46 -26.42
C PRO A 783 -65.95 8.95 -26.40
N ASP A 784 -64.95 8.09 -26.67
CA ASP A 784 -65.10 6.63 -26.84
C ASP A 784 -64.81 5.80 -25.57
N GLY A 785 -64.73 6.47 -24.40
CA GLY A 785 -64.54 5.85 -23.08
C GLY A 785 -63.10 5.36 -22.79
N PRO A 786 -62.83 4.84 -21.57
CA PRO A 786 -61.51 4.38 -21.15
C PRO A 786 -61.04 3.19 -22.01
N CYS A 787 -59.75 3.15 -22.34
CA CYS A 787 -59.16 2.12 -23.20
C CYS A 787 -58.87 0.83 -22.42
N GLU A 788 -59.24 -0.32 -22.97
CA GLU A 788 -59.01 -1.64 -22.37
C GLU A 788 -57.52 -2.02 -22.19
N HIS A 789 -56.64 -1.36 -22.93
CA HIS A 789 -55.18 -1.57 -22.88
C HIS A 789 -54.46 -0.59 -21.95
N PHE A 790 -55.20 0.26 -21.24
CA PHE A 790 -54.65 1.24 -20.30
C PHE A 790 -54.52 0.65 -18.89
N VAL A 791 -53.46 1.07 -18.19
CA VAL A 791 -53.10 0.62 -16.85
C VAL A 791 -52.88 1.82 -15.95
N LEU A 792 -53.46 1.76 -14.76
CA LEU A 792 -53.30 2.77 -13.72
C LEU A 792 -52.51 2.19 -12.55
N THR A 793 -51.69 3.03 -11.94
CA THR A 793 -50.98 2.74 -10.69
C THR A 793 -51.54 3.58 -9.54
N GLY A 794 -51.15 3.28 -8.30
CA GLY A 794 -51.52 4.10 -7.15
C GLY A 794 -51.05 5.55 -7.27
N ALA A 795 -49.94 5.78 -8.00
CA ALA A 795 -49.39 7.11 -8.24
C ALA A 795 -50.24 8.00 -9.17
N ASP A 796 -51.18 7.41 -9.91
CA ASP A 796 -51.98 8.12 -10.91
C ASP A 796 -53.31 8.65 -10.33
N LEU A 797 -53.79 8.08 -9.21
CA LEU A 797 -55.11 8.35 -8.62
C LEU A 797 -55.38 9.85 -8.40
N ALA A 798 -54.50 10.51 -7.64
CA ALA A 798 -54.67 11.91 -7.26
C ALA A 798 -54.64 12.88 -8.45
N TYR A 799 -53.98 12.51 -9.56
CA TYR A 799 -54.02 13.32 -10.78
C TYR A 799 -55.40 13.25 -11.45
N TRP A 800 -55.93 12.04 -11.63
CA TRP A 800 -57.18 11.82 -12.34
C TRP A 800 -58.40 12.37 -11.61
N GLU A 801 -58.43 12.26 -10.28
CA GLU A 801 -59.49 12.88 -9.47
C GLU A 801 -59.46 14.41 -9.60
N ARG A 802 -58.26 15.03 -9.54
CA ARG A 802 -58.12 16.48 -9.75
C ARG A 802 -58.53 16.91 -11.16
N LYS A 803 -58.25 16.10 -12.19
CA LYS A 803 -58.63 16.38 -13.57
C LYS A 803 -60.16 16.31 -13.74
N ARG A 804 -60.81 15.29 -13.17
CA ARG A 804 -62.28 15.17 -13.11
C ARG A 804 -62.91 16.36 -12.40
N ASP A 805 -62.46 16.66 -11.17
CA ASP A 805 -63.06 17.71 -10.34
C ASP A 805 -62.89 19.11 -10.98
N ARG A 806 -61.74 19.36 -11.62
CA ARG A 806 -61.52 20.56 -12.42
C ARG A 806 -62.52 20.67 -13.58
N ASP A 807 -62.73 19.58 -14.32
CA ASP A 807 -63.63 19.56 -15.47
C ASP A 807 -65.11 19.65 -15.05
N TYR A 808 -65.49 19.08 -13.89
CA TYR A 808 -66.81 19.22 -13.28
C TYR A 808 -67.06 20.67 -12.88
N HIS A 809 -66.07 21.31 -12.25
CA HIS A 809 -66.13 22.74 -11.93
C HIS A 809 -66.16 23.64 -13.19
N PHE A 810 -65.54 23.22 -14.30
CA PHE A 810 -65.71 23.90 -15.60
C PHE A 810 -67.12 23.72 -16.17
N ALA A 811 -67.72 22.53 -16.01
CA ALA A 811 -69.09 22.25 -16.46
C ALA A 811 -70.13 23.11 -15.70
N GLU A 812 -69.93 23.34 -14.39
CA GLU A 812 -70.79 24.21 -13.57
C GLU A 812 -70.85 25.67 -14.07
N ARG A 813 -69.84 26.12 -14.81
CA ARG A 813 -69.75 27.48 -15.37
C ARG A 813 -69.90 27.50 -16.90
N ALA A 814 -70.40 26.43 -17.50
CA ALA A 814 -70.54 26.33 -18.94
C ALA A 814 -71.60 27.32 -19.47
N PRO A 815 -71.39 27.92 -20.66
CA PRO A 815 -72.26 28.96 -21.22
C PRO A 815 -73.63 28.44 -21.70
N SER A 816 -73.83 27.12 -21.80
CA SER A 816 -75.12 26.49 -22.10
C SER A 816 -75.24 25.12 -21.42
N ASP A 817 -76.48 24.68 -21.15
CA ASP A 817 -76.76 23.38 -20.53
C ASP A 817 -76.27 22.21 -21.40
N GLU A 818 -76.41 22.31 -22.74
CA GLU A 818 -75.85 21.32 -23.67
C GLU A 818 -74.32 21.19 -23.57
N THR A 819 -73.61 22.31 -23.32
CA THR A 819 -72.15 22.28 -23.14
C THR A 819 -71.78 21.66 -21.79
N ARG A 820 -72.53 21.96 -20.72
CA ARG A 820 -72.34 21.33 -19.41
C ARG A 820 -72.52 19.82 -19.49
N ASP A 821 -73.62 19.37 -20.07
CA ASP A 821 -73.98 17.96 -20.14
C ASP A 821 -73.02 17.19 -21.05
N TYR A 822 -72.49 17.84 -22.10
CA TYR A 822 -71.41 17.29 -22.92
C TYR A 822 -70.10 17.09 -22.13
N ILE A 823 -69.69 18.05 -21.30
CA ILE A 823 -68.47 17.91 -20.48
C ILE A 823 -68.65 16.80 -19.43
N LEU A 824 -69.80 16.73 -18.76
CA LEU A 824 -70.09 15.70 -17.77
C LEU A 824 -70.20 14.30 -18.40
N SER A 825 -70.85 14.16 -19.57
CA SER A 825 -71.02 12.87 -20.25
C SER A 825 -69.70 12.19 -20.64
N ARG A 826 -68.61 12.95 -20.86
CA ARG A 826 -67.27 12.40 -21.11
C ARG A 826 -66.67 11.65 -19.93
N TRP A 827 -67.09 11.96 -18.71
CA TRP A 827 -66.58 11.34 -17.48
C TRP A 827 -67.39 10.16 -16.98
N HIS A 828 -68.64 9.99 -17.42
CA HIS A 828 -69.49 8.86 -17.01
C HIS A 828 -68.82 7.48 -17.24
N PRO A 829 -68.09 7.24 -18.36
CA PRO A 829 -67.36 5.98 -18.55
C PRO A 829 -66.14 5.79 -17.64
N TRP A 830 -65.61 6.86 -17.04
CA TRP A 830 -64.42 6.85 -16.17
C TRP A 830 -64.75 6.77 -14.68
N GLU A 831 -65.98 7.10 -14.26
CA GLU A 831 -66.40 7.03 -12.86
C GLU A 831 -66.26 5.61 -12.26
N PRO A 832 -66.65 4.51 -12.93
CA PRO A 832 -66.43 3.16 -12.41
C PRO A 832 -64.94 2.80 -12.30
N VAL A 833 -64.10 3.26 -13.24
CA VAL A 833 -62.65 2.97 -13.26
C VAL A 833 -61.94 3.62 -12.07
N LEU A 834 -62.25 4.89 -11.78
CA LEU A 834 -61.67 5.60 -10.64
C LEU A 834 -62.18 5.04 -9.30
N THR A 835 -63.45 4.64 -9.24
CA THR A 835 -64.02 3.98 -8.05
C THR A 835 -63.34 2.64 -7.78
N GLY A 836 -63.20 1.78 -8.80
CA GLY A 836 -62.51 0.50 -8.68
C GLY A 836 -61.02 0.65 -8.35
N LEU A 837 -60.35 1.72 -8.82
CA LEU A 837 -58.96 1.99 -8.45
C LEU A 837 -58.83 2.34 -6.96
N ARG A 838 -59.76 3.13 -6.42
CA ARG A 838 -59.81 3.42 -4.98
C ARG A 838 -60.02 2.15 -4.15
N GLU A 839 -60.98 1.31 -4.55
CA GLU A 839 -61.28 0.04 -3.86
C GLU A 839 -60.07 -0.91 -3.90
N ALA A 840 -59.41 -1.06 -5.05
CA ALA A 840 -58.21 -1.88 -5.19
C ALA A 840 -57.02 -1.38 -4.35
N LEU A 841 -56.87 -0.06 -4.19
CA LEU A 841 -55.83 0.54 -3.35
C LEU A 841 -56.18 0.46 -1.86
N ASP A 842 -57.46 0.50 -1.50
CA ASP A 842 -57.93 0.32 -0.11
C ASP A 842 -57.70 -1.12 0.36
N GLU A 843 -58.02 -2.12 -0.48
CA GLU A 843 -57.74 -3.53 -0.21
C GLU A 843 -56.25 -3.83 0.00
N LEU A 844 -55.37 -3.09 -0.68
CA LEU A 844 -53.91 -3.19 -0.51
C LEU A 844 -53.37 -2.33 0.65
N GLY A 845 -54.22 -1.53 1.30
CA GLY A 845 -53.84 -0.61 2.38
C GLY A 845 -53.01 0.59 1.91
N LEU A 846 -53.05 0.93 0.63
CA LEU A 846 -52.24 1.98 -0.02
C LEU A 846 -53.04 3.25 -0.37
N LEU A 847 -54.36 3.27 -0.12
CA LEU A 847 -55.24 4.37 -0.53
C LEU A 847 -54.85 5.72 0.10
N GLU A 848 -54.59 5.76 1.41
CA GLU A 848 -54.24 7.00 2.11
C GLU A 848 -52.90 7.58 1.64
N GLU A 849 -51.96 6.73 1.24
CA GLU A 849 -50.67 7.13 0.67
C GLU A 849 -50.81 7.64 -0.77
N ALA A 850 -51.66 6.99 -1.59
CA ALA A 850 -51.98 7.40 -2.95
C ALA A 850 -52.65 8.80 -3.00
N GLU A 851 -53.58 9.08 -2.09
CA GLU A 851 -54.28 10.38 -2.01
C GLU A 851 -53.35 11.53 -1.61
N LYS A 852 -52.38 11.25 -0.74
CA LYS A 852 -51.41 12.24 -0.22
C LYS A 852 -50.17 12.38 -1.09
N LEU A 853 -50.04 11.59 -2.16
CA LEU A 853 -48.87 11.58 -3.02
C LEU A 853 -48.72 12.90 -3.79
N ASP A 854 -47.63 13.63 -3.52
CA ASP A 854 -47.21 14.79 -4.29
C ASP A 854 -46.01 14.44 -5.18
N LEU A 855 -46.29 14.17 -6.46
CA LEU A 855 -45.30 13.85 -7.50
C LEU A 855 -44.28 14.97 -7.78
N ARG A 856 -44.43 16.15 -7.16
CA ARG A 856 -43.47 17.27 -7.26
C ARG A 856 -42.35 17.18 -6.23
N ALA A 857 -42.43 16.25 -5.28
CA ALA A 857 -41.38 16.05 -4.29
C ALA A 857 -40.16 15.32 -4.92
N PRO A 858 -38.92 15.77 -4.67
CA PRO A 858 -37.74 15.24 -5.36
C PRO A 858 -37.23 13.87 -4.83
N VAL A 859 -38.00 13.20 -3.97
CA VAL A 859 -37.58 11.95 -3.30
C VAL A 859 -38.76 10.97 -3.28
N HIS A 860 -38.88 10.16 -4.33
CA HIS A 860 -39.81 9.03 -4.37
C HIS A 860 -39.05 7.71 -4.57
N ASP A 861 -39.48 6.68 -3.86
CA ASP A 861 -39.02 5.31 -4.11
C ASP A 861 -39.93 4.67 -5.16
N TYR A 862 -39.47 4.65 -6.41
CA TYR A 862 -40.23 4.12 -7.55
C TYR A 862 -40.37 2.59 -7.54
N PHE A 863 -39.77 1.91 -6.56
CA PHE A 863 -39.95 0.48 -6.33
C PHE A 863 -40.99 0.18 -5.24
N ASP A 864 -41.59 1.22 -4.68
CA ASP A 864 -42.72 1.10 -3.76
C ASP A 864 -43.94 0.48 -4.48
N PRO A 865 -44.69 -0.44 -3.84
CA PRO A 865 -45.92 -1.02 -4.38
C PRO A 865 -46.89 0.00 -4.99
N LEU A 866 -46.90 1.24 -4.50
CA LEU A 866 -47.67 2.36 -5.04
C LEU A 866 -47.40 2.67 -6.52
N PHE A 867 -46.14 2.50 -6.97
CA PHE A 867 -45.70 2.75 -8.34
C PHE A 867 -45.57 1.46 -9.17
N SER A 868 -45.32 0.32 -8.52
CA SER A 868 -45.08 -0.95 -9.21
C SER A 868 -46.34 -1.81 -9.39
N ALA A 869 -47.40 -1.60 -8.62
CA ALA A 869 -48.67 -2.30 -8.79
C ALA A 869 -49.55 -1.62 -9.85
N GLY A 870 -49.73 -2.29 -10.99
CA GLY A 870 -50.51 -1.78 -12.12
C GLY A 870 -51.81 -2.55 -12.36
N PHE A 871 -52.93 -1.83 -12.43
CA PHE A 871 -54.28 -2.37 -12.66
C PHE A 871 -54.78 -2.01 -14.05
N THR A 872 -55.31 -2.99 -14.79
CA THR A 872 -55.95 -2.71 -16.09
C THR A 872 -57.34 -2.13 -15.91
N VAL A 873 -57.79 -1.32 -16.87
CA VAL A 873 -59.17 -0.79 -16.89
C VAL A 873 -60.22 -1.89 -16.74
N SER A 874 -60.03 -3.06 -17.39
CA SER A 874 -60.97 -4.18 -17.28
C SER A 874 -61.02 -4.81 -15.87
N GLN A 875 -59.94 -4.75 -15.10
CA GLN A 875 -59.91 -5.19 -13.70
C GLN A 875 -60.65 -4.20 -12.79
N LEU A 876 -60.63 -2.91 -13.13
CA LEU A 876 -61.21 -1.83 -12.32
C LEU A 876 -62.71 -1.61 -12.57
N ILE A 877 -63.28 -2.16 -13.65
CA ILE A 877 -64.71 -2.02 -13.99
C ILE A 877 -65.54 -3.22 -13.51
N GLN A 878 -64.92 -4.36 -13.19
CA GLN A 878 -65.63 -5.54 -12.71
C GLN A 878 -65.94 -5.42 -11.21
N PRO A 879 -67.18 -5.69 -10.75
CA PRO A 879 -67.46 -5.73 -9.33
C PRO A 879 -66.68 -6.88 -8.70
N VAL A 880 -65.93 -6.58 -7.63
CA VAL A 880 -65.12 -7.52 -6.86
C VAL A 880 -66.05 -8.58 -6.24
N ASN A 881 -66.31 -9.65 -7.00
CA ASN A 881 -66.94 -10.88 -6.51
C ASN A 881 -66.47 -12.03 -7.42
N GLY A 882 -65.28 -12.54 -7.12
CA GLY A 882 -64.69 -13.66 -7.86
C GLY A 882 -63.26 -13.98 -7.43
N ASP A 883 -63.12 -14.50 -6.22
CA ASP A 883 -62.00 -15.31 -5.69
C ASP A 883 -60.61 -15.14 -6.37
N MET A 884 -59.85 -14.15 -5.88
CA MET A 884 -58.52 -13.79 -6.41
C MET A 884 -57.41 -14.61 -5.73
N THR A 885 -57.28 -15.89 -6.11
CA THR A 885 -56.13 -16.76 -5.74
C THR A 885 -55.09 -16.93 -6.85
N ALA A 886 -54.99 -16.00 -7.79
CA ALA A 886 -53.91 -15.95 -8.76
C ALA A 886 -53.11 -14.65 -8.63
N LEU A 887 -51.89 -14.75 -8.10
CA LEU A 887 -50.90 -13.69 -8.03
C LEU A 887 -50.67 -13.03 -9.41
N PRO A 888 -50.46 -11.69 -9.47
CA PRO A 888 -50.07 -11.04 -10.71
C PRO A 888 -48.67 -11.54 -11.16
N PRO A 889 -48.43 -11.70 -12.48
CA PRO A 889 -47.10 -12.00 -12.98
C PRO A 889 -46.17 -10.83 -12.66
N GLN A 890 -45.12 -11.10 -11.91
CA GLN A 890 -44.03 -10.16 -11.65
C GLN A 890 -43.41 -9.70 -12.98
N VAL A 891 -43.38 -8.39 -13.20
CA VAL A 891 -42.62 -7.72 -14.27
C VAL A 891 -41.21 -7.44 -13.77
#